data_AF-A0A177M3K4-F1
#
_entry.id   AF-A0A177M3K4-F1
#
_cell.length_a   1.000
_cell.length_b   1.000
_cell.length_c   1.000
_cell.angle_alpha   90.00
_cell.angle_beta   90.00
_cell.angle_gamma   90.00
#
_symmetry.space_group_name_H-M   'P 1'
#
loop_
_entity.id
_entity.type
_entity.pdbx_description
1 polymer ?
#
loop_
_entity_poly.entity_id
_entity_poly.type
_entity_poly.pdbx_seq_one_letter_code
_entity_poly.pdbx_strand_id
1 'polypeptide(L)'
;MVISDHLFEAFLKCKTKAYLLFFSEPVRSRCLDSVGKWQLKVREDACQTYIQSLVSRSADSCLIGAKTLNTKDIYGYQWIVRPELLVDDMMSTPPLLENSYFAPKGTRARSCICAPVRIFPSEKIDSVQKQLLAFDALVLGKATGHFSTSGKIIHGRQQAVSQVKLPSLISKAEVLIRELRSIVERNTPPSLSLIKHCQECEFESLCRDRAEKEDNISLLGMIPPAEIVKLRSKGIFTVTQLSYTFRPRPRRREAKSSRGKFVKYQYALKALAIRDKTTYIVGKPEIIQDGMLIYLDVEGIPDQGIYYLIGVRAVSGKSTIKRSFWANNKSEEGQIWRDFLDFMSSLENPVLLYYGSYETAFLKTMQTRYGDLPCERFSVSHLTSQAVNVLGVIYSHFYFPTYTNGLKDIAGHLGFNWSTVNPSGLRSLMLRHKWELTNEERFKIELLSYNQDDCEALEVVVKAITAISPREDFSANTEQHPNAVQVESIENMSWPFSYGKKEFTFSEFAYITKCAYWDYQRNRVYVRTNKHINKIAKKSLASKTAQHVPINKVVSPTKLTQCPNCSSIRFFMNGRHQRTLYDLRFTSSGIKRWVTKKIVDHHKCMDCGITFVSDNAPVTKHRYGSQLFAYTIYNLIELHIAQFQLSKIVNKIFGLPLSQTTIGVMKRRAATLYSETFQEIQSDLLQGNLIHADETHVSVDGKDSYVWVFTSMEEVVYIWSETREASTAIDFLSDFKGVLISDFYTAYDSIECPQQKCLIHLIRDLNDALLKEPFNQEMKELVREFAELVRKVIATVDRFGLKKYFLKKHLADVERFYDITVARKFETASTRKMQTRFKKNRNKLFTFLEYDGVPWNNNNAEHAVKAFGRGIRDVIGGRTNENGIADYLLLVSIYQTCEYRGIDFLDFLRSGELKLDKYRNKTP
;
A
#
# COMPACT_ATOMS: atom_id res chain seq x y z
N MET A 1 11.20 41.97 -21.95
CA MET A 1 10.63 40.61 -22.02
C MET A 1 9.25 40.75 -22.64
N VAL A 2 8.93 40.00 -23.70
CA VAL A 2 7.59 40.06 -24.32
C VAL A 2 6.98 38.67 -24.28
N ILE A 3 5.83 38.53 -23.62
CA ILE A 3 5.01 37.32 -23.62
C ILE A 3 4.10 37.39 -24.84
N SER A 4 4.50 36.70 -25.92
CA SER A 4 3.68 36.56 -27.11
C SER A 4 2.60 35.48 -26.94
N ASP A 5 1.55 35.54 -27.75
CA ASP A 5 0.56 34.48 -27.87
C ASP A 5 1.20 33.12 -28.25
N HIS A 6 2.24 33.12 -29.09
CA HIS A 6 3.05 31.94 -29.41
C HIS A 6 3.77 31.37 -28.18
N LEU A 7 4.39 32.23 -27.36
CA LEU A 7 5.06 31.80 -26.13
C LEU A 7 4.05 31.27 -25.10
N PHE A 8 2.89 31.91 -24.99
CA PHE A 8 1.80 31.48 -24.12
C PHE A 8 1.22 30.13 -24.56
N GLU A 9 0.99 29.93 -25.86
CA GLU A 9 0.56 28.64 -26.40
C GLU A 9 1.59 27.53 -26.10
N ALA A 10 2.89 27.83 -26.26
CA ALA A 10 3.95 26.90 -25.90
C ALA A 10 3.91 26.55 -24.41
N PHE A 11 3.67 27.51 -23.53
CA PHE A 11 3.57 27.29 -22.09
C PHE A 11 2.38 26.41 -21.71
N LEU A 12 1.23 26.63 -22.34
CA LEU A 12 0.03 25.81 -22.16
C LEU A 12 0.26 24.34 -22.53
N LYS A 13 1.07 24.08 -23.57
CA LYS A 13 1.41 22.72 -24.01
C LYS A 13 2.55 22.09 -23.21
N CYS A 14 3.61 22.86 -22.92
CA CYS A 14 4.78 22.40 -22.18
C CYS A 14 5.61 23.56 -21.62
N LYS A 15 5.81 23.60 -20.29
CA LYS A 15 6.63 24.63 -19.63
C LYS A 15 8.08 24.65 -20.13
N THR A 16 8.68 23.47 -20.36
CA THR A 16 10.03 23.35 -20.91
C THR A 16 10.11 23.90 -22.33
N LYS A 17 9.08 23.69 -23.16
CA LYS A 17 9.01 24.28 -24.51
C LYS A 17 9.02 25.81 -24.45
N ALA A 18 8.18 26.40 -23.59
CA ALA A 18 8.16 27.86 -23.42
C ALA A 18 9.51 28.41 -22.93
N TYR A 19 10.12 27.75 -21.95
CA TYR A 19 11.46 28.12 -21.47
C TYR A 19 12.50 28.06 -22.59
N LEU A 20 12.55 26.96 -23.36
CA LEU A 20 13.48 26.82 -24.47
C LEU A 20 13.23 27.85 -25.58
N LEU A 21 11.98 28.12 -25.93
CA LEU A 21 11.63 29.14 -26.92
C LEU A 21 12.06 30.55 -26.50
N PHE A 22 12.03 30.84 -25.20
CA PHE A 22 12.41 32.14 -24.66
C PHE A 22 13.94 32.31 -24.59
N PHE A 23 14.67 31.29 -24.13
CA PHE A 23 16.11 31.39 -23.86
C PHE A 23 17.03 30.84 -24.97
N SER A 24 16.51 30.11 -25.94
CA SER A 24 17.32 29.35 -26.93
C SER A 24 17.17 29.90 -28.36
N GLU A 25 17.35 31.22 -28.54
CA GLU A 25 17.20 31.89 -29.85
C GLU A 25 18.04 31.32 -31.03
N PRO A 26 19.21 30.64 -30.89
CA PRO A 26 19.98 30.17 -32.05
C PRO A 26 19.54 28.83 -32.67
N VAL A 27 18.55 28.12 -32.12
CA VAL A 27 18.25 26.71 -32.53
C VAL A 27 16.96 26.57 -33.37
N ARG A 28 16.28 27.68 -33.68
CA ARG A 28 14.99 27.68 -34.43
C ARG A 28 15.06 27.01 -35.82
N SER A 29 16.22 27.00 -36.49
CA SER A 29 16.35 26.46 -37.86
C SER A 29 16.80 25.00 -37.93
N ARG A 30 17.33 24.40 -36.85
CA ARG A 30 17.87 23.03 -36.83
C ARG A 30 16.92 21.95 -36.27
N CYS A 31 15.85 22.35 -35.58
CA CYS A 31 15.03 21.41 -34.80
C CYS A 31 13.62 21.13 -35.35
N LEU A 32 13.12 21.91 -36.32
CA LEU A 32 11.79 21.64 -36.90
C LEU A 32 11.87 20.50 -37.92
N ASP A 33 11.33 19.34 -37.54
CA ASP A 33 11.10 18.23 -38.44
C ASP A 33 10.04 18.56 -39.51
N SER A 34 9.88 17.68 -40.49
CA SER A 34 8.94 17.88 -41.60
C SER A 34 7.47 17.93 -41.15
N VAL A 35 7.15 17.34 -40.00
CA VAL A 35 5.79 17.22 -39.44
C VAL A 35 5.39 18.51 -38.73
N GLY A 36 6.25 19.07 -37.87
CA GLY A 36 5.99 20.33 -37.18
C GLY A 36 5.83 21.51 -38.15
N LYS A 37 6.65 21.56 -39.21
CA LYS A 37 6.49 22.55 -40.30
C LYS A 37 5.15 22.38 -41.02
N TRP A 38 4.74 21.15 -41.28
CA TRP A 38 3.44 20.86 -41.90
C TRP A 38 2.28 21.31 -41.01
N GLN A 39 2.29 21.01 -39.70
CA GLN A 39 1.22 21.42 -38.79
C GLN A 39 1.05 22.95 -38.73
N LEU A 40 2.17 23.69 -38.65
CA LEU A 40 2.16 25.15 -38.69
C LEU A 40 1.57 25.66 -40.01
N LYS A 41 2.01 25.09 -41.13
CA LYS A 41 1.51 25.45 -42.46
C LYS A 41 0.02 25.18 -42.62
N VAL A 42 -0.49 24.03 -42.19
CA VAL A 42 -1.94 23.72 -42.26
C VAL A 42 -2.76 24.73 -41.46
N ARG A 43 -2.29 25.13 -40.28
CA ARG A 43 -2.97 26.14 -39.46
C ARG A 43 -2.94 27.53 -40.13
N GLU A 44 -1.81 27.90 -40.71
CA GLU A 44 -1.65 29.16 -41.44
C GLU A 44 -2.51 29.22 -42.70
N ASP A 45 -2.51 28.15 -43.51
CA ASP A 45 -3.32 28.01 -44.73
C ASP A 45 -4.82 28.09 -44.41
N ALA A 46 -5.29 27.41 -43.36
CA ALA A 46 -6.70 27.46 -42.94
C ALA A 46 -7.11 28.88 -42.50
N CYS A 47 -6.24 29.55 -41.75
CA CYS A 47 -6.43 30.93 -41.30
C CYS A 47 -6.47 31.90 -42.51
N GLN A 48 -5.51 31.77 -43.43
CA GLN A 48 -5.40 32.61 -44.61
C GLN A 48 -6.59 32.41 -45.56
N THR A 49 -7.03 31.17 -45.79
CA THR A 49 -8.18 30.85 -46.65
C THR A 49 -9.46 31.50 -46.11
N TYR A 50 -9.70 31.41 -44.80
CA TYR A 50 -10.85 32.06 -44.17
C TYR A 50 -10.77 33.59 -44.31
N ILE A 51 -9.62 34.18 -43.99
CA ILE A 51 -9.42 35.63 -44.07
C ILE A 51 -9.62 36.14 -45.51
N GLN A 52 -9.07 35.45 -46.52
CA GLN A 52 -9.24 35.82 -47.93
C GLN A 52 -10.71 35.76 -48.37
N SER A 53 -11.45 34.74 -47.92
CA SER A 53 -12.90 34.62 -48.17
C SER A 53 -13.71 35.73 -47.47
N LEU A 54 -13.32 36.12 -46.26
CA LEU A 54 -13.96 37.21 -45.52
C LEU A 54 -13.71 38.56 -46.18
N VAL A 55 -12.46 38.86 -46.52
CA VAL A 55 -12.06 40.13 -47.15
C VAL A 55 -12.70 40.29 -48.52
N SER A 56 -12.83 39.21 -49.31
CA SER A 56 -13.47 39.28 -50.63
C SER A 56 -14.98 39.54 -50.56
N ARG A 57 -15.66 39.07 -49.51
CA ARG A 57 -17.11 39.29 -49.31
C ARG A 57 -17.45 40.63 -48.66
N SER A 58 -16.51 41.21 -47.92
CA SER A 58 -16.79 42.34 -47.02
C SER A 58 -15.66 43.38 -46.98
N ALA A 59 -15.01 43.62 -48.12
CA ALA A 59 -13.82 44.47 -48.25
C ALA A 59 -13.96 45.85 -47.58
N ASP A 60 -15.07 46.55 -47.84
CA ASP A 60 -15.31 47.91 -47.31
C ASP A 60 -15.52 47.98 -45.79
N SER A 61 -15.71 46.82 -45.15
CA SER A 61 -15.90 46.69 -43.70
C SER A 61 -14.68 46.10 -42.97
N CYS A 62 -13.57 45.85 -43.67
CA CYS A 62 -12.36 45.24 -43.12
C CYS A 62 -11.21 46.26 -42.97
N LEU A 63 -10.55 46.27 -41.82
CA LEU A 63 -9.30 46.99 -41.57
C LEU A 63 -8.14 46.01 -41.44
N ILE A 64 -7.11 46.13 -42.28
CA ILE A 64 -6.00 45.16 -42.34
C ILE A 64 -4.77 45.71 -41.58
N GLY A 65 -4.19 44.88 -40.69
CA GLY A 65 -2.86 45.11 -40.12
C GLY A 65 -2.75 46.27 -39.13
N ALA A 66 -3.83 46.56 -38.38
CA ALA A 66 -3.83 47.64 -37.40
C ALA A 66 -2.80 47.37 -36.27
N LYS A 67 -1.81 48.27 -36.11
CA LYS A 67 -0.76 48.19 -35.08
C LYS A 67 -1.16 48.82 -33.74
N THR A 68 -2.17 49.68 -33.76
CA THR A 68 -2.71 50.35 -32.57
C THR A 68 -4.22 50.40 -32.69
N LEU A 69 -4.93 49.90 -31.67
CA LEU A 69 -6.39 49.97 -31.61
C LEU A 69 -6.84 51.25 -30.91
N ASN A 70 -6.75 52.39 -31.60
CA ASN A 70 -7.47 53.58 -31.14
C ASN A 70 -8.94 53.45 -31.56
N THR A 71 -9.87 53.75 -30.65
CA THR A 71 -11.31 53.63 -30.89
C THR A 71 -11.80 54.49 -32.07
N LYS A 72 -11.05 55.55 -32.42
CA LYS A 72 -11.32 56.40 -33.59
C LYS A 72 -10.90 55.74 -34.92
N ASP A 73 -9.84 54.94 -34.94
CA ASP A 73 -9.23 54.40 -36.16
C ASP A 73 -9.93 53.12 -36.64
N ILE A 74 -10.52 52.38 -35.70
CA ILE A 74 -11.29 51.16 -35.95
C ILE A 74 -12.78 51.43 -36.23
N TYR A 75 -13.16 52.70 -36.20
CA TYR A 75 -14.54 53.14 -36.39
C TYR A 75 -15.03 52.88 -37.83
N GLY A 76 -16.22 52.28 -37.95
CA GLY A 76 -16.81 51.95 -39.25
C GLY A 76 -16.26 50.68 -39.90
N TYR A 77 -15.40 49.93 -39.22
CA TYR A 77 -14.95 48.59 -39.62
C TYR A 77 -15.61 47.52 -38.74
N GLN A 78 -16.17 46.50 -39.38
CA GLN A 78 -16.75 45.33 -38.72
C GLN A 78 -15.65 44.35 -38.31
N TRP A 79 -14.63 44.19 -39.16
CA TRP A 79 -13.57 43.21 -38.99
C TRP A 79 -12.20 43.88 -38.99
N ILE A 80 -11.36 43.51 -38.03
CA ILE A 80 -9.95 43.91 -38.00
C ILE A 80 -9.11 42.67 -38.23
N VAL A 81 -8.37 42.65 -39.33
CA VAL A 81 -7.61 41.50 -39.82
C VAL A 81 -6.16 41.60 -39.37
N ARG A 82 -5.67 40.55 -38.68
CA ARG A 82 -4.31 40.43 -38.16
C ARG A 82 -3.80 41.70 -37.44
N PRO A 83 -4.51 42.23 -36.43
CA PRO A 83 -3.98 43.34 -35.65
C PRO A 83 -2.79 42.89 -34.78
N GLU A 84 -1.87 43.82 -34.53
CA GLU A 84 -0.76 43.64 -33.61
C GLU A 84 -1.07 44.40 -32.32
N LEU A 85 -1.31 43.68 -31.21
CA LEU A 85 -1.65 44.26 -29.92
C LEU A 85 -0.47 44.11 -28.98
N LEU A 86 0.12 45.22 -28.56
CA LEU A 86 1.19 45.25 -27.56
C LEU A 86 0.74 46.10 -26.36
N VAL A 87 0.67 45.47 -25.18
CA VAL A 87 0.30 46.14 -23.92
C VAL A 87 1.18 45.60 -22.80
N ASP A 88 1.78 46.50 -22.02
CA ASP A 88 2.76 46.15 -21.00
C ASP A 88 3.91 45.31 -21.62
N ASP A 89 4.12 44.10 -21.11
CA ASP A 89 5.03 43.06 -21.56
C ASP A 89 4.33 41.96 -22.37
N MET A 90 3.11 42.16 -22.87
CA MET A 90 2.32 41.14 -23.57
C MET A 90 2.02 41.54 -25.01
N MET A 91 2.18 40.59 -25.92
CA MET A 91 1.90 40.76 -27.35
C MET A 91 0.90 39.72 -27.85
N SER A 92 -0.18 40.14 -28.48
CA SER A 92 -1.19 39.26 -29.09
C SER A 92 -1.42 39.66 -30.54
N THR A 93 -1.40 38.65 -31.43
CA THR A 93 -1.67 38.81 -32.86
C THR A 93 -2.83 37.88 -33.25
N PRO A 94 -4.08 38.20 -32.85
CA PRO A 94 -5.21 37.36 -33.18
C PRO A 94 -5.46 37.43 -34.70
N PRO A 95 -5.96 36.35 -35.33
CA PRO A 95 -6.30 36.36 -36.75
C PRO A 95 -7.29 37.46 -37.12
N LEU A 96 -8.30 37.67 -36.27
CA LEU A 96 -9.41 38.56 -36.49
C LEU A 96 -9.90 39.16 -35.16
N LEU A 97 -10.36 40.40 -35.20
CA LEU A 97 -11.26 40.98 -34.19
C LEU A 97 -12.58 41.35 -34.85
N GLU A 98 -13.68 41.05 -34.17
CA GLU A 98 -15.03 41.42 -34.58
C GLU A 98 -15.54 42.59 -33.75
N ASN A 99 -16.00 43.65 -34.40
CA ASN A 99 -16.66 44.76 -33.74
C ASN A 99 -18.14 44.42 -33.48
N SER A 100 -18.51 44.27 -32.21
CA SER A 100 -19.85 43.81 -31.80
C SER A 100 -20.95 44.85 -32.03
N TYR A 101 -20.58 46.11 -32.25
CA TYR A 101 -21.51 47.23 -32.46
C TYR A 101 -21.17 47.95 -33.77
N PHE A 102 -21.13 47.20 -34.87
CA PHE A 102 -20.90 47.76 -36.20
C PHE A 102 -22.03 48.75 -36.56
N ALA A 103 -21.64 49.99 -36.85
CA ALA A 103 -22.50 51.01 -37.43
C ALA A 103 -21.79 51.61 -38.66
N PRO A 104 -22.45 51.73 -39.83
CA PRO A 104 -21.84 52.27 -41.04
C PRO A 104 -21.30 53.69 -40.84
N LYS A 105 -20.25 54.05 -41.59
CA LYS A 105 -19.64 55.40 -41.56
C LYS A 105 -20.75 56.47 -41.71
N GLY A 106 -20.84 57.39 -40.74
CA GLY A 106 -21.82 58.50 -40.73
C GLY A 106 -22.89 58.45 -39.63
N THR A 107 -22.98 57.39 -38.84
CA THR A 107 -23.86 57.31 -37.65
C THR A 107 -23.13 57.73 -36.36
N ARG A 108 -23.82 58.14 -35.28
CA ARG A 108 -23.22 58.35 -33.94
C ARG A 108 -23.19 57.01 -33.19
N ALA A 109 -22.06 56.33 -33.10
CA ALA A 109 -21.97 55.12 -32.28
C ALA A 109 -21.58 55.40 -30.82
N ARG A 110 -22.21 54.67 -29.90
CA ARG A 110 -21.81 54.50 -28.51
C ARG A 110 -20.82 53.32 -28.47
N SER A 111 -19.52 53.61 -28.27
CA SER A 111 -18.41 52.65 -28.00
C SER A 111 -18.19 51.49 -28.99
N CYS A 112 -16.98 51.36 -29.54
CA CYS A 112 -16.56 50.15 -30.27
C CYS A 112 -16.04 49.09 -29.30
N ILE A 113 -16.76 47.97 -29.16
CA ILE A 113 -16.34 46.82 -28.35
C ILE A 113 -15.96 45.68 -29.30
N CYS A 114 -14.68 45.35 -29.32
CA CYS A 114 -14.14 44.27 -30.14
C CYS A 114 -14.07 42.96 -29.35
N ALA A 115 -14.35 41.85 -30.03
CA ALA A 115 -14.17 40.50 -29.52
C ALA A 115 -13.13 39.76 -30.37
N PRO A 116 -12.21 39.00 -29.76
CA PRO A 116 -11.23 38.23 -30.52
C PRO A 116 -11.86 37.03 -31.20
N VAL A 117 -11.30 36.67 -32.36
CA VAL A 117 -11.69 35.51 -33.15
C VAL A 117 -10.44 34.73 -33.57
N ARG A 118 -10.40 33.44 -33.21
CA ARG A 118 -9.33 32.51 -33.60
C ARG A 118 -9.85 31.49 -34.60
N ILE A 119 -8.99 31.06 -35.52
CA ILE A 119 -9.29 30.07 -36.56
C ILE A 119 -8.38 28.86 -36.36
N PHE A 120 -8.95 27.66 -36.30
CA PHE A 120 -8.21 26.41 -36.19
C PHE A 120 -8.70 25.38 -37.22
N PRO A 121 -7.82 24.53 -37.78
CA PRO A 121 -8.21 23.50 -38.74
C PRO A 121 -8.87 22.27 -38.09
N SER A 122 -8.79 22.11 -36.76
CA SER A 122 -9.36 20.97 -36.04
C SER A 122 -10.88 21.03 -35.96
N GLU A 123 -11.57 19.90 -36.09
CA GLU A 123 -13.04 19.75 -35.95
C GLU A 123 -13.50 19.87 -34.49
N LYS A 124 -12.62 19.59 -33.52
CA LYS A 124 -12.90 19.74 -32.09
C LYS A 124 -12.09 20.86 -31.48
N ILE A 125 -12.72 21.55 -30.51
CA ILE A 125 -12.08 22.62 -29.74
C ILE A 125 -11.54 22.09 -28.42
N ASP A 126 -10.23 22.25 -28.20
CA ASP A 126 -9.57 21.86 -26.96
C ASP A 126 -9.48 23.00 -25.92
N SER A 127 -8.94 22.68 -24.75
CA SER A 127 -8.77 23.67 -23.68
C SER A 127 -7.66 24.69 -23.94
N VAL A 128 -6.63 24.33 -24.72
CA VAL A 128 -5.49 25.20 -25.06
C VAL A 128 -5.96 26.30 -25.99
N GLN A 129 -6.75 25.96 -27.01
CA GLN A 129 -7.36 26.88 -27.96
C GLN A 129 -8.28 27.89 -27.27
N LYS A 130 -9.09 27.43 -26.30
CA LYS A 130 -9.94 28.32 -25.48
C LYS A 130 -9.12 29.27 -24.60
N GLN A 131 -8.02 28.79 -24.02
CA GLN A 131 -7.12 29.63 -23.22
C GLN A 131 -6.34 30.63 -24.08
N LEU A 132 -5.96 30.26 -25.30
CA LEU A 132 -5.31 31.17 -26.24
C LEU A 132 -6.25 32.30 -26.68
N LEU A 133 -7.53 31.99 -26.93
CA LEU A 133 -8.55 33.03 -27.17
C LEU A 133 -8.72 33.96 -25.96
N ALA A 134 -8.68 33.40 -24.74
CA ALA A 134 -8.76 34.19 -23.52
C ALA A 134 -7.53 35.09 -23.30
N PHE A 135 -6.34 34.65 -23.73
CA PHE A 135 -5.14 35.48 -23.76
C PHE A 135 -5.34 36.68 -24.70
N ASP A 136 -5.86 36.46 -25.91
CA ASP A 136 -6.15 37.57 -26.83
C ASP A 136 -7.17 38.55 -26.24
N ALA A 137 -8.21 38.04 -25.58
CA ALA A 137 -9.21 38.88 -24.93
C ALA A 137 -8.66 39.70 -23.76
N LEU A 138 -7.74 39.12 -22.98
CA LEU A 138 -7.05 39.81 -21.89
C LEU A 138 -6.18 40.96 -22.41
N VAL A 139 -5.37 40.70 -23.44
CA VAL A 139 -4.51 41.73 -24.06
C VAL A 139 -5.36 42.82 -24.72
N LEU A 140 -6.40 42.43 -25.47
CA LEU A 140 -7.35 43.37 -26.07
C LEU A 140 -8.06 44.24 -25.03
N GLY A 141 -8.52 43.64 -23.93
CA GLY A 141 -9.20 44.37 -22.86
C GLY A 141 -8.30 45.36 -22.15
N LYS A 142 -7.02 45.01 -21.94
CA LYS A 142 -6.02 45.94 -21.43
C LYS A 142 -5.66 47.05 -22.44
N ALA A 143 -5.62 46.73 -23.74
CA ALA A 143 -5.31 47.70 -24.80
C ALA A 143 -6.40 48.77 -24.96
N THR A 144 -7.66 48.34 -24.85
CA THR A 144 -8.85 49.15 -25.18
C THR A 144 -9.63 49.63 -23.95
N GLY A 145 -9.28 49.17 -22.76
CA GLY A 145 -10.01 49.39 -21.51
C GLY A 145 -11.32 48.60 -21.37
N HIS A 146 -11.68 47.75 -22.35
CA HIS A 146 -12.96 47.03 -22.40
C HIS A 146 -12.76 45.53 -22.54
N PHE A 147 -13.15 44.76 -21.53
CA PHE A 147 -13.07 43.30 -21.57
C PHE A 147 -14.30 42.69 -22.22
N SER A 148 -14.09 41.90 -23.29
CA SER A 148 -15.16 41.18 -23.97
C SER A 148 -15.69 40.03 -23.11
N THR A 149 -17.01 39.87 -23.05
CA THR A 149 -17.67 38.79 -22.29
C THR A 149 -17.67 37.46 -23.05
N SER A 150 -17.52 37.51 -24.38
CA SER A 150 -17.41 36.34 -25.25
C SER A 150 -16.48 36.60 -26.42
N GLY A 151 -15.86 35.53 -26.94
CA GLY A 151 -15.11 35.52 -28.20
C GLY A 151 -15.54 34.34 -29.08
N LYS A 152 -15.03 34.27 -30.31
CA LYS A 152 -15.41 33.21 -31.27
C LYS A 152 -14.21 32.36 -31.65
N ILE A 153 -14.46 31.06 -31.82
CA ILE A 153 -13.51 30.13 -32.44
C ILE A 153 -14.17 29.59 -33.71
N ILE A 154 -13.51 29.79 -34.84
CA ILE A 154 -13.85 29.17 -36.12
C ILE A 154 -13.03 27.89 -36.24
N HIS A 155 -13.69 26.77 -36.47
CA HIS A 155 -13.05 25.46 -36.43
C HIS A 155 -13.63 24.48 -37.46
N GLY A 156 -12.85 23.44 -37.77
CA GLY A 156 -13.22 22.40 -38.73
C GLY A 156 -13.22 22.84 -40.20
N ARG A 157 -13.36 21.86 -41.10
CA ARG A 157 -13.39 22.11 -42.56
C ARG A 157 -14.58 22.95 -43.00
N GLN A 158 -15.70 22.83 -42.29
CA GLN A 158 -16.93 23.60 -42.55
C GLN A 158 -16.91 25.01 -41.92
N GLN A 159 -15.80 25.41 -41.27
CA GLN A 159 -15.64 26.72 -40.65
C GLN A 159 -16.76 27.00 -39.62
N ALA A 160 -17.11 26.00 -38.82
CA ALA A 160 -18.13 26.11 -37.79
C ALA A 160 -17.73 27.17 -36.75
N VAL A 161 -18.69 28.01 -36.35
CA VAL A 161 -18.46 29.10 -35.39
C VAL A 161 -18.91 28.66 -34.00
N SER A 162 -18.01 28.70 -33.03
CA SER A 162 -18.31 28.41 -31.62
C SER A 162 -18.03 29.62 -30.74
N GLN A 163 -19.05 30.08 -30.00
CA GLN A 163 -18.93 31.18 -29.06
C GLN A 163 -18.43 30.67 -27.70
N VAL A 164 -17.39 31.32 -27.16
CA VAL A 164 -16.73 30.95 -25.91
C VAL A 164 -16.93 32.06 -24.88
N LYS A 165 -17.41 31.70 -23.67
CA LYS A 165 -17.51 32.62 -22.53
C LYS A 165 -16.12 32.88 -21.95
N LEU A 166 -15.73 34.15 -21.84
CA LEU A 166 -14.35 34.53 -21.52
C LEU A 166 -14.05 34.84 -20.04
N PRO A 167 -14.96 35.36 -19.18
CA PRO A 167 -14.58 35.87 -17.86
C PRO A 167 -13.79 34.89 -16.99
N SER A 168 -14.24 33.63 -16.86
CA SER A 168 -13.52 32.62 -16.07
C SER A 168 -12.21 32.16 -16.70
N LEU A 169 -12.13 32.18 -18.04
CA LEU A 169 -10.93 31.82 -18.78
C LEU A 169 -9.87 32.92 -18.70
N ILE A 170 -10.27 34.19 -18.70
CA ILE A 170 -9.40 35.35 -18.52
C ILE A 170 -8.72 35.29 -17.14
N SER A 171 -9.50 35.10 -16.07
CA SER A 171 -8.92 34.96 -14.71
C SER A 171 -7.92 33.79 -14.64
N LYS A 172 -8.18 32.70 -15.36
CA LYS A 172 -7.25 31.57 -15.45
C LYS A 172 -6.00 31.92 -16.25
N ALA A 173 -6.14 32.64 -17.36
CA ALA A 173 -5.01 33.10 -18.18
C ALA A 173 -4.09 34.03 -17.37
N GLU A 174 -4.63 34.93 -16.54
CA GLU A 174 -3.83 35.80 -15.66
C GLU A 174 -2.99 35.01 -14.64
N VAL A 175 -3.53 33.93 -14.07
CA VAL A 175 -2.77 33.03 -13.18
C VAL A 175 -1.62 32.37 -13.95
N LEU A 176 -1.89 31.87 -15.15
CA LEU A 176 -0.91 31.18 -15.99
C LEU A 176 0.20 32.14 -16.49
N ILE A 177 -0.15 33.39 -16.82
CA ILE A 177 0.82 34.42 -17.21
C ILE A 177 1.73 34.76 -16.03
N ARG A 178 1.19 34.90 -14.81
CA ARG A 178 2.02 35.13 -13.61
C ARG A 178 3.01 33.98 -13.38
N GLU A 179 2.56 32.75 -13.59
CA GLU A 179 3.44 31.58 -13.49
C GLU A 179 4.53 31.61 -14.57
N LEU A 180 4.16 31.90 -15.83
CA LEU A 180 5.11 32.03 -16.93
C LEU A 180 6.15 33.13 -16.66
N ARG A 181 5.73 34.31 -16.19
CA ARG A 181 6.64 35.40 -15.77
C ARG A 181 7.62 34.93 -14.73
N SER A 182 7.15 34.25 -13.69
CA SER A 182 8.03 33.74 -12.63
C SER A 182 9.07 32.74 -13.14
N ILE A 183 8.77 31.94 -14.17
CA ILE A 183 9.74 30.98 -14.74
C ILE A 183 10.82 31.73 -15.51
N VAL A 184 10.41 32.73 -16.31
CA VAL A 184 11.33 33.51 -17.12
C VAL A 184 12.21 34.42 -16.26
N GLU A 185 11.66 35.08 -15.25
CA GLU A 185 12.43 35.96 -14.35
C GLU A 185 13.47 35.22 -13.52
N ARG A 186 13.16 34.00 -13.05
CA ARG A 186 14.10 33.19 -12.25
C ARG A 186 15.25 32.62 -13.06
N ASN A 187 15.13 32.58 -14.39
CA ASN A 187 16.08 31.92 -15.30
C ASN A 187 16.45 30.49 -14.87
N THR A 188 15.51 29.78 -14.26
CA THR A 188 15.68 28.39 -13.82
C THR A 188 14.87 27.48 -14.75
N PRO A 189 15.49 26.49 -15.41
CA PRO A 189 14.76 25.59 -16.30
C PRO A 189 13.72 24.78 -15.50
N PRO A 190 12.49 24.63 -16.02
CA PRO A 190 11.50 23.73 -15.43
C PRO A 190 12.04 22.31 -15.29
N SER A 191 11.51 21.54 -14.33
CA SER A 191 11.88 20.14 -14.16
C SER A 191 11.56 19.35 -15.43
N LEU A 192 12.56 18.68 -16.00
CA LEU A 192 12.40 17.87 -17.19
C LEU A 192 11.40 16.72 -16.93
N SER A 193 10.40 16.64 -17.81
CA SER A 193 9.43 15.55 -17.84
C SER A 193 8.97 15.36 -19.28
N LEU A 194 9.18 14.17 -19.83
CA LEU A 194 8.61 13.80 -21.12
C LEU A 194 7.09 13.59 -20.96
N ILE A 195 6.31 14.13 -21.90
CA ILE A 195 4.84 14.14 -21.88
C ILE A 195 4.30 13.83 -23.29
N LYS A 196 2.98 13.61 -23.42
CA LYS A 196 2.35 13.30 -24.71
C LYS A 196 2.63 14.34 -25.80
N HIS A 197 2.69 15.64 -25.44
CA HIS A 197 3.00 16.73 -26.36
C HIS A 197 4.39 16.59 -27.01
N CYS A 198 5.31 15.80 -26.44
CA CYS A 198 6.63 15.62 -27.01
C CYS A 198 6.58 15.09 -28.45
N GLN A 199 5.60 14.26 -28.83
CA GLN A 199 5.50 13.71 -30.19
C GLN A 199 5.27 14.75 -31.30
N GLU A 200 4.78 15.95 -30.95
CA GLU A 200 4.55 17.07 -31.87
C GLU A 200 5.43 18.29 -31.51
N CYS A 201 6.40 18.11 -30.63
CA CYS A 201 7.26 19.18 -30.12
C CYS A 201 8.58 19.23 -30.90
N GLU A 202 8.93 20.41 -31.41
CA GLU A 202 10.21 20.66 -32.09
C GLU A 202 11.44 20.42 -31.20
N PHE A 203 11.28 20.41 -29.86
CA PHE A 203 12.37 20.14 -28.91
C PHE A 203 12.39 18.71 -28.37
N GLU A 204 11.65 17.77 -28.99
CA GLU A 204 11.55 16.38 -28.52
C GLU A 204 12.91 15.72 -28.39
N SER A 205 13.73 15.75 -29.45
CA SER A 205 15.07 15.16 -29.47
C SER A 205 15.96 15.74 -28.39
N LEU A 206 16.01 17.07 -28.26
CA LEU A 206 16.79 17.76 -27.23
C LEU A 206 16.36 17.35 -25.81
N CYS A 207 15.04 17.30 -25.56
CA CYS A 207 14.51 16.91 -24.26
C CYS A 207 14.76 15.44 -23.97
N ARG A 208 14.68 14.58 -24.98
CA ARG A 208 14.91 13.13 -24.87
C ARG A 208 16.38 12.83 -24.61
N ASP A 209 17.30 13.44 -25.36
CA ASP A 209 18.75 13.31 -25.14
C ASP A 209 19.14 13.74 -23.72
N ARG A 210 18.54 14.83 -23.23
CA ARG A 210 18.76 15.28 -21.85
C ARG A 210 18.18 14.29 -20.85
N ALA A 211 16.98 13.77 -21.08
CA ALA A 211 16.34 12.80 -20.21
C ALA A 211 17.17 11.51 -20.13
N GLU A 212 17.70 11.03 -21.25
CA GLU A 212 18.58 9.86 -21.32
C GLU A 212 19.90 10.08 -20.56
N LYS A 213 20.55 11.25 -20.73
CA LYS A 213 21.77 11.62 -19.99
C LYS A 213 21.55 11.70 -18.47
N GLU A 214 20.40 12.22 -18.06
CA GLU A 214 20.02 12.34 -16.63
C GLU A 214 19.43 11.04 -16.05
N ASP A 215 19.29 9.97 -16.88
CA ASP A 215 18.57 8.74 -16.55
C ASP A 215 17.16 9.02 -15.96
N ASN A 216 16.49 10.03 -16.49
CA ASN A 216 15.30 10.62 -15.89
C ASN A 216 14.12 9.63 -15.91
N ILE A 217 13.42 9.48 -14.78
CA ILE A 217 12.30 8.54 -14.65
C ILE A 217 11.14 8.78 -15.65
N SER A 218 11.02 9.99 -16.21
CA SER A 218 10.02 10.31 -17.24
C SER A 218 10.28 9.65 -18.59
N LEU A 219 11.46 9.05 -18.80
CA LEU A 219 11.72 8.16 -19.94
C LEU A 219 10.73 6.99 -19.97
N LEU A 220 10.32 6.50 -18.80
CA LEU A 220 9.30 5.46 -18.69
C LEU A 220 7.93 6.04 -19.05
N GLY A 221 7.59 6.06 -20.35
CA GLY A 221 6.39 6.71 -20.88
C GLY A 221 5.05 6.17 -20.35
N MET A 222 5.09 5.06 -19.59
CA MET A 222 3.92 4.41 -18.99
C MET A 222 3.66 4.88 -17.55
N ILE A 223 4.57 5.66 -16.93
CA ILE A 223 4.39 6.17 -15.56
C ILE A 223 3.52 7.43 -15.59
N PRO A 224 2.36 7.45 -14.90
CA PRO A 224 1.57 8.66 -14.77
C PRO A 224 2.33 9.77 -14.04
N PRO A 225 2.14 11.06 -14.39
CA PRO A 225 2.81 12.17 -13.72
C PRO A 225 2.67 12.17 -12.19
N ALA A 226 1.50 11.75 -11.68
CA ALA A 226 1.26 11.64 -10.24
C ALA A 226 2.16 10.58 -9.56
N GLU A 227 2.42 9.46 -10.24
CA GLU A 227 3.31 8.42 -9.70
C GLU A 227 4.78 8.86 -9.78
N ILE A 228 5.17 9.65 -10.79
CA ILE A 228 6.50 10.30 -10.83
C ILE A 228 6.70 11.20 -9.61
N VAL A 229 5.73 12.06 -9.28
CA VAL A 229 5.81 12.94 -8.10
C VAL A 229 5.98 12.13 -6.81
N LYS A 230 5.24 11.03 -6.68
CA LYS A 230 5.32 10.10 -5.53
C LYS A 230 6.64 9.33 -5.45
N LEU A 231 7.28 9.03 -6.57
CA LEU A 231 8.62 8.42 -6.59
C LEU A 231 9.68 9.46 -6.20
N ARG A 232 9.56 10.70 -6.69
CA ARG A 232 10.43 11.82 -6.31
C ARG A 232 10.34 12.15 -4.82
N SER A 233 9.15 12.10 -4.21
CA SER A 233 9.01 12.31 -2.76
C SER A 233 9.71 11.24 -1.90
N LYS A 234 10.01 10.08 -2.50
CA LYS A 234 10.80 8.98 -1.92
C LYS A 234 12.29 9.04 -2.28
N GLY A 235 12.74 10.08 -2.99
CA GLY A 235 14.12 10.21 -3.44
C GLY A 235 14.47 9.40 -4.69
N ILE A 236 13.47 8.90 -5.43
CA ILE A 236 13.68 8.15 -6.67
C ILE A 236 13.44 9.10 -7.85
N PHE A 237 14.53 9.48 -8.51
CA PHE A 237 14.56 10.41 -9.64
C PHE A 237 14.95 9.73 -10.95
N THR A 238 15.68 8.61 -10.87
CA THR A 238 16.21 7.92 -12.05
C THR A 238 15.61 6.55 -12.30
N VAL A 239 15.66 6.08 -13.56
CA VAL A 239 15.23 4.72 -13.93
C VAL A 239 16.09 3.69 -13.19
N THR A 240 17.40 3.93 -13.10
CA THR A 240 18.33 3.09 -12.35
C THR A 240 17.96 2.99 -10.88
N GLN A 241 17.64 4.10 -10.20
CA GLN A 241 17.18 4.06 -8.80
C GLN A 241 15.89 3.24 -8.67
N LEU A 242 14.95 3.42 -9.59
CA LEU A 242 13.69 2.67 -9.58
C LEU A 242 13.93 1.16 -9.76
N SER A 243 14.91 0.74 -10.58
CA SER A 243 15.24 -0.68 -10.79
C SER A 243 15.61 -1.40 -9.49
N TYR A 244 16.34 -0.74 -8.59
CA TYR A 244 16.78 -1.32 -7.31
C TYR A 244 15.64 -1.52 -6.31
N THR A 245 14.49 -0.90 -6.54
CA THR A 245 13.30 -1.05 -5.70
C THR A 245 12.50 -2.31 -5.99
N PHE A 246 12.77 -2.98 -7.11
CA PHE A 246 12.11 -4.24 -7.43
C PHE A 246 12.52 -5.31 -6.41
N ARG A 247 11.51 -6.02 -5.89
CA ARG A 247 11.65 -7.15 -4.99
C ARG A 247 10.70 -8.24 -5.47
N PRO A 248 11.20 -9.43 -5.87
CA PRO A 248 10.31 -10.55 -6.20
C PRO A 248 9.46 -10.83 -4.95
N ARG A 249 8.15 -10.97 -5.09
CA ARG A 249 7.30 -11.40 -3.97
C ARG A 249 6.84 -12.83 -4.23
N PRO A 250 6.98 -13.76 -3.28
CA PRO A 250 6.28 -15.03 -3.38
C PRO A 250 4.79 -14.70 -3.45
N ARG A 251 4.12 -15.12 -4.53
CA ARG A 251 2.66 -15.19 -4.52
C ARG A 251 2.30 -16.20 -3.43
N ARG A 252 1.96 -15.71 -2.23
CA ARG A 252 1.06 -16.47 -1.34
C ARG A 252 -0.09 -16.91 -2.22
N ARG A 253 -0.51 -18.17 -2.10
CA ARG A 253 -1.69 -18.71 -2.79
C ARG A 253 -2.89 -17.79 -2.53
N GLU A 254 -3.04 -16.75 -3.33
CA GLU A 254 -4.24 -15.94 -3.37
C GLU A 254 -5.34 -16.92 -3.76
N ALA A 255 -6.42 -16.90 -2.97
CA ALA A 255 -7.54 -17.80 -3.12
C ALA A 255 -7.94 -17.88 -4.60
N LYS A 256 -8.30 -19.09 -5.04
CA LYS A 256 -8.73 -19.45 -6.42
C LYS A 256 -9.88 -18.60 -7.00
N SER A 257 -10.32 -17.53 -6.33
CA SER A 257 -11.45 -16.69 -6.73
C SER A 257 -11.11 -15.50 -7.62
N SER A 258 -9.88 -15.38 -8.15
CA SER A 258 -9.49 -14.25 -9.00
C SER A 258 -8.92 -14.65 -10.37
N ARG A 259 -9.60 -15.56 -11.08
CA ARG A 259 -9.49 -15.62 -12.55
C ARG A 259 -10.03 -14.29 -13.10
N GLY A 260 -9.15 -13.45 -13.65
CA GLY A 260 -9.52 -12.23 -14.37
C GLY A 260 -9.06 -10.88 -13.79
N LYS A 261 -8.33 -10.83 -12.67
CA LYS A 261 -7.72 -9.56 -12.23
C LYS A 261 -6.35 -9.38 -12.89
N PHE A 262 -6.26 -8.43 -13.82
CA PHE A 262 -4.99 -7.97 -14.42
C PHE A 262 -3.94 -7.71 -13.34
N VAL A 263 -2.75 -8.28 -13.53
CA VAL A 263 -1.60 -8.01 -12.64
C VAL A 263 -1.26 -6.54 -12.76
N LYS A 264 -1.21 -5.82 -11.63
CA LYS A 264 -0.81 -4.42 -11.62
C LYS A 264 0.60 -4.28 -12.24
N TYR A 265 0.70 -3.48 -13.31
CA TYR A 265 1.96 -3.23 -14.02
C TYR A 265 3.05 -2.72 -13.06
N GLN A 266 4.24 -3.33 -13.11
CA GLN A 266 5.32 -3.05 -12.17
C GLN A 266 6.42 -2.20 -12.80
N TYR A 267 6.37 -0.89 -12.59
CA TYR A 267 7.37 0.04 -13.13
C TYR A 267 8.81 -0.27 -12.70
N ALA A 268 9.00 -0.78 -11.48
CA ALA A 268 10.31 -1.21 -11.00
C ALA A 268 10.87 -2.41 -11.79
N LEU A 269 10.01 -3.32 -12.23
CA LEU A 269 10.42 -4.43 -13.10
C LEU A 269 10.75 -3.96 -14.52
N LYS A 270 10.02 -2.98 -15.05
CA LYS A 270 10.35 -2.33 -16.34
C LYS A 270 11.71 -1.61 -16.27
N ALA A 271 11.96 -0.90 -15.17
CA ALA A 271 13.25 -0.27 -14.92
C ALA A 271 14.38 -1.30 -14.80
N LEU A 272 14.11 -2.43 -14.14
CA LEU A 272 15.03 -3.57 -14.06
C LEU A 272 15.33 -4.16 -15.44
N ALA A 273 14.30 -4.35 -16.27
CA ALA A 273 14.45 -4.83 -17.65
C ALA A 273 15.41 -3.94 -18.46
N ILE A 274 15.23 -2.62 -18.39
CA ILE A 274 16.10 -1.65 -19.09
C ILE A 274 17.54 -1.73 -18.59
N ARG A 275 17.73 -1.76 -17.26
CA ARG A 275 19.07 -1.83 -16.65
C ARG A 275 19.81 -3.10 -17.04
N ASP A 276 19.13 -4.25 -16.93
CA ASP A 276 19.72 -5.57 -17.16
C ASP A 276 19.67 -5.97 -18.64
N LYS A 277 19.11 -5.11 -19.51
CA LYS A 277 18.88 -5.36 -20.95
C LYS A 277 18.21 -6.71 -21.23
N THR A 278 17.31 -7.10 -20.33
CA THR A 278 16.70 -8.43 -20.29
C THR A 278 15.18 -8.30 -20.32
N THR A 279 14.51 -9.17 -21.07
CA THR A 279 13.05 -9.24 -21.09
C THR A 279 12.56 -10.08 -19.90
N TYR A 280 11.81 -9.49 -18.99
CA TYR A 280 11.21 -10.24 -17.88
C TYR A 280 9.79 -10.70 -18.19
N ILE A 281 9.48 -11.93 -17.80
CA ILE A 281 8.16 -12.56 -17.99
C ILE A 281 7.53 -12.82 -16.62
N VAL A 282 6.26 -12.42 -16.46
CA VAL A 282 5.47 -12.63 -15.25
C VAL A 282 4.31 -13.57 -15.53
N GLY A 283 4.19 -14.63 -14.74
CA GLY A 283 3.14 -15.62 -14.88
C GLY A 283 3.25 -16.45 -16.16
N LYS A 284 2.12 -17.04 -16.58
CA LYS A 284 2.02 -17.87 -17.78
C LYS A 284 1.17 -17.14 -18.83
N PRO A 285 1.76 -16.55 -19.87
CA PRO A 285 1.00 -15.96 -20.96
C PRO A 285 0.34 -17.06 -21.79
N GLU A 286 -0.98 -16.98 -21.99
CA GLU A 286 -1.69 -17.81 -22.96
C GLU A 286 -1.60 -17.11 -24.32
N ILE A 287 -0.92 -17.72 -25.29
CA ILE A 287 -0.82 -17.20 -26.66
C ILE A 287 -1.61 -18.13 -27.56
N ILE A 288 -2.56 -17.55 -28.30
CA ILE A 288 -3.41 -18.28 -29.25
C ILE A 288 -2.56 -18.71 -30.44
N GLN A 289 -2.52 -20.01 -30.72
CA GLN A 289 -1.77 -20.61 -31.82
C GLN A 289 -2.66 -21.39 -32.82
N ASP A 290 -3.97 -21.44 -32.59
CA ASP A 290 -4.88 -22.24 -33.39
C ASP A 290 -5.63 -21.35 -34.40
N GLY A 291 -5.36 -21.53 -35.70
CA GLY A 291 -5.93 -20.75 -36.80
C GLY A 291 -4.92 -19.94 -37.61
N MET A 292 -5.40 -19.28 -38.67
CA MET A 292 -4.57 -18.43 -39.53
C MET A 292 -4.37 -17.05 -38.87
N LEU A 293 -3.13 -16.69 -38.56
CA LEU A 293 -2.82 -15.43 -37.88
C LEU A 293 -2.89 -14.24 -38.84
N ILE A 294 -3.74 -13.26 -38.50
CA ILE A 294 -4.00 -12.06 -39.30
C ILE A 294 -3.54 -10.83 -38.54
N TYR A 295 -2.51 -10.17 -39.01
CA TYR A 295 -1.99 -8.93 -38.44
C TYR A 295 -2.69 -7.73 -39.08
N LEU A 296 -3.37 -6.94 -38.25
CA LEU A 296 -4.18 -5.80 -38.64
C LEU A 296 -3.58 -4.49 -38.12
N ASP A 297 -3.50 -3.51 -39.01
CA ASP A 297 -3.23 -2.11 -38.69
C ASP A 297 -4.19 -1.20 -39.48
N VAL A 298 -4.65 -0.11 -38.87
CA VAL A 298 -5.64 0.79 -39.48
C VAL A 298 -5.25 2.25 -39.33
N GLU A 299 -5.45 3.01 -40.39
CA GLU A 299 -5.17 4.43 -40.42
C GLU A 299 -6.45 5.24 -40.58
N GLY A 300 -6.53 6.34 -39.85
CA GLY A 300 -7.70 7.20 -39.83
C GLY A 300 -7.37 8.63 -39.42
N ILE A 301 -8.38 9.49 -39.52
CA ILE A 301 -8.35 10.87 -39.06
C ILE A 301 -9.33 10.96 -37.88
N PRO A 302 -8.86 10.76 -36.63
CA PRO A 302 -9.74 10.66 -35.45
C PRO A 302 -10.64 11.88 -35.25
N ASP A 303 -10.14 13.06 -35.62
CA ASP A 303 -10.86 14.33 -35.50
C ASP A 303 -12.10 14.38 -36.41
N GLN A 304 -11.99 13.79 -37.61
CA GLN A 304 -13.09 13.68 -38.59
C GLN A 304 -13.89 12.38 -38.42
N GLY A 305 -13.38 11.44 -37.62
CA GLY A 305 -13.96 10.13 -37.40
C GLY A 305 -13.98 9.25 -38.65
N ILE A 306 -13.00 9.40 -39.54
CA ILE A 306 -12.89 8.65 -40.80
C ILE A 306 -11.73 7.66 -40.71
N TYR A 307 -11.92 6.43 -41.15
CA TYR A 307 -10.87 5.45 -41.44
C TYR A 307 -10.69 5.36 -42.95
N TYR A 308 -9.45 5.54 -43.42
CA TYR A 308 -9.16 5.62 -44.84
C TYR A 308 -8.26 4.50 -45.36
N LEU A 309 -7.65 3.71 -44.47
CA LEU A 309 -6.82 2.59 -44.86
C LEU A 309 -6.91 1.46 -43.84
N ILE A 310 -7.16 0.25 -44.34
CA ILE A 310 -7.10 -1.01 -43.58
C ILE A 310 -5.95 -1.84 -44.16
N GLY A 311 -4.96 -2.15 -43.32
CA GLY A 311 -3.83 -2.99 -43.65
C GLY A 311 -3.99 -4.39 -43.08
N VAL A 312 -3.82 -5.40 -43.91
CA VAL A 312 -3.90 -6.80 -43.47
C VAL A 312 -2.71 -7.59 -43.97
N ARG A 313 -2.14 -8.37 -43.06
CA ARG A 313 -1.12 -9.35 -43.37
C ARG A 313 -1.51 -10.71 -42.78
N ALA A 314 -1.79 -11.67 -43.65
CA ALA A 314 -2.13 -13.05 -43.27
C ALA A 314 -0.91 -13.95 -43.45
N VAL A 315 -0.58 -14.74 -42.43
CA VAL A 315 0.56 -15.66 -42.47
C VAL A 315 0.06 -17.09 -42.26
N SER A 316 0.37 -17.96 -43.23
CA SER A 316 0.08 -19.40 -43.16
C SER A 316 1.32 -20.19 -43.56
N GLY A 317 2.02 -20.76 -42.57
CA GLY A 317 3.28 -21.46 -42.81
C GLY A 317 4.34 -20.56 -43.46
N LYS A 318 4.71 -20.84 -44.72
CA LYS A 318 5.69 -20.07 -45.51
C LYS A 318 5.05 -19.03 -46.45
N SER A 319 3.74 -19.03 -46.64
CA SER A 319 3.06 -18.06 -47.49
C SER A 319 2.62 -16.84 -46.69
N THR A 320 2.80 -15.66 -47.26
CA THR A 320 2.37 -14.38 -46.68
C THR A 320 1.50 -13.66 -47.70
N ILE A 321 0.27 -13.34 -47.30
CA ILE A 321 -0.67 -12.58 -48.12
C ILE A 321 -0.76 -11.19 -47.52
N LYS A 322 -0.44 -10.16 -48.31
CA LYS A 322 -0.58 -8.75 -47.95
C LYS A 322 -1.75 -8.14 -48.71
N ARG A 323 -2.63 -7.43 -48.01
CA ARG A 323 -3.77 -6.70 -48.60
C ARG A 323 -3.88 -5.32 -47.96
N SER A 324 -4.28 -4.34 -48.74
CA SER A 324 -4.51 -2.97 -48.29
C SER A 324 -5.81 -2.46 -48.91
N PHE A 325 -6.72 -1.95 -48.11
CA PHE A 325 -8.02 -1.41 -48.55
C PHE A 325 -8.03 0.09 -48.34
N TRP A 326 -8.03 0.87 -49.42
CA TRP A 326 -7.86 2.32 -49.40
C TRP A 326 -9.13 3.05 -49.82
N ALA A 327 -9.52 4.07 -49.05
CA ALA A 327 -10.60 4.97 -49.39
C ALA A 327 -10.07 6.36 -49.78
N ASN A 328 -10.48 6.85 -50.95
CA ASN A 328 -10.13 8.20 -51.40
C ASN A 328 -10.90 9.26 -50.61
N ASN A 329 -12.13 8.96 -50.21
CA ASN A 329 -13.06 9.89 -49.55
C ASN A 329 -13.94 9.14 -48.54
N LYS A 330 -14.74 9.90 -47.77
CA LYS A 330 -15.61 9.33 -46.72
C LYS A 330 -16.69 8.40 -47.27
N SER A 331 -17.18 8.60 -48.49
CA SER A 331 -18.21 7.73 -49.09
C SER A 331 -17.69 6.32 -49.38
N GLU A 332 -16.38 6.17 -49.60
CA GLU A 332 -15.73 4.88 -49.84
C GLU A 332 -15.41 4.11 -48.55
N GLU A 333 -15.54 4.72 -47.36
CA GLU A 333 -15.29 4.09 -46.05
C GLU A 333 -16.12 2.79 -45.87
N GLY A 334 -17.37 2.80 -46.31
CA GLY A 334 -18.23 1.60 -46.26
C GLY A 334 -17.87 0.53 -47.29
N GLN A 335 -17.23 0.90 -48.41
CA GLN A 335 -16.79 -0.05 -49.43
C GLN A 335 -15.56 -0.82 -48.94
N ILE A 336 -14.53 -0.11 -48.44
CA ILE A 336 -13.32 -0.75 -47.92
C ILE A 336 -13.62 -1.68 -46.74
N TRP A 337 -14.66 -1.38 -45.96
CA TRP A 337 -15.14 -2.27 -44.89
C TRP A 337 -15.68 -3.58 -45.46
N ARG A 338 -16.56 -3.51 -46.47
CA ARG A 338 -17.12 -4.72 -47.12
C ARG A 338 -16.01 -5.54 -47.77
N ASP A 339 -15.11 -4.90 -48.50
CA ASP A 339 -13.97 -5.57 -49.14
C ASP A 339 -13.07 -6.28 -48.11
N PHE A 340 -12.86 -5.65 -46.95
CA PHE A 340 -12.14 -6.25 -45.83
C PHE A 340 -12.88 -7.47 -45.28
N LEU A 341 -14.20 -7.38 -45.03
CA LEU A 341 -14.97 -8.52 -44.54
C LEU A 341 -15.03 -9.65 -45.56
N ASP A 342 -15.17 -9.34 -46.85
CA ASP A 342 -15.16 -10.32 -47.94
C ASP A 342 -13.83 -11.07 -47.96
N PHE A 343 -12.71 -10.35 -47.84
CA PHE A 343 -11.39 -10.97 -47.70
C PHE A 343 -11.30 -11.86 -46.47
N MET A 344 -11.74 -11.41 -45.30
CA MET A 344 -11.72 -12.21 -44.07
C MET A 344 -12.59 -13.47 -44.18
N SER A 345 -13.74 -13.38 -44.85
CA SER A 345 -14.64 -14.52 -45.09
C SER A 345 -14.06 -15.60 -46.01
N SER A 346 -13.07 -15.23 -46.85
CA SER A 346 -12.36 -16.16 -47.72
C SER A 346 -11.28 -16.99 -47.02
N LEU A 347 -10.93 -16.65 -45.77
CA LEU A 347 -9.87 -17.29 -45.01
C LEU A 347 -10.43 -18.39 -44.10
N GLU A 348 -9.67 -19.46 -43.92
CA GLU A 348 -10.00 -20.56 -43.03
C GLU A 348 -9.57 -20.24 -41.59
N ASN A 349 -10.52 -20.20 -40.65
CA ASN A 349 -10.32 -19.93 -39.22
C ASN A 349 -9.38 -18.75 -38.90
N PRO A 350 -9.70 -17.51 -39.32
CA PRO A 350 -8.81 -16.35 -39.14
C PRO A 350 -8.81 -15.83 -37.70
N VAL A 351 -7.62 -15.69 -37.11
CA VAL A 351 -7.41 -15.08 -35.79
C VAL A 351 -6.81 -13.70 -35.95
N LEU A 352 -7.56 -12.68 -35.55
CA LEU A 352 -7.17 -11.28 -35.72
C LEU A 352 -6.25 -10.81 -34.59
N LEU A 353 -5.07 -10.31 -34.94
CA LEU A 353 -4.09 -9.72 -34.05
C LEU A 353 -3.94 -8.24 -34.39
N TYR A 354 -4.04 -7.38 -33.37
CA TYR A 354 -3.79 -5.96 -33.52
C TYR A 354 -3.03 -5.43 -32.31
N TYR A 355 -2.33 -4.30 -32.48
CA TYR A 355 -1.44 -3.83 -31.43
C TYR A 355 -2.19 -3.20 -30.27
N GLY A 356 -3.12 -2.25 -30.50
CA GLY A 356 -3.64 -1.38 -29.45
C GLY A 356 -5.17 -1.39 -29.31
N SER A 357 -5.67 -0.48 -28.48
CA SER A 357 -7.12 -0.28 -28.32
C SER A 357 -7.74 0.56 -29.45
N TYR A 358 -6.92 1.15 -30.31
CA TYR A 358 -7.39 1.96 -31.45
C TYR A 358 -8.11 1.07 -32.47
N GLU A 359 -7.54 -0.10 -32.76
CA GLU A 359 -8.12 -1.09 -33.67
C GLU A 359 -9.40 -1.72 -33.07
N THR A 360 -9.46 -1.89 -31.75
CA THR A 360 -10.70 -2.28 -31.05
C THR A 360 -11.81 -1.26 -31.27
N ALA A 361 -11.49 0.04 -31.19
CA ALA A 361 -12.45 1.12 -31.42
C ALA A 361 -12.87 1.17 -32.89
N PHE A 362 -11.94 0.95 -33.82
CA PHE A 362 -12.20 0.80 -35.25
C PHE A 362 -13.22 -0.30 -35.53
N LEU A 363 -12.96 -1.55 -35.11
CA LEU A 363 -13.83 -2.70 -35.38
C LEU A 363 -15.27 -2.45 -34.88
N LYS A 364 -15.41 -1.96 -33.64
CA LYS A 364 -16.72 -1.64 -33.07
C LYS A 364 -17.43 -0.51 -33.82
N THR A 365 -16.69 0.53 -34.19
CA THR A 365 -17.24 1.69 -34.91
C THR A 365 -17.71 1.29 -36.30
N MET A 366 -16.91 0.52 -37.04
CA MET A 366 -17.23 0.08 -38.39
C MET A 366 -18.41 -0.89 -38.41
N GLN A 367 -18.44 -1.84 -37.47
CA GLN A 367 -19.60 -2.73 -37.29
C GLN A 367 -20.89 -1.93 -37.02
N THR A 368 -20.84 -0.92 -36.15
CA THR A 368 -22.01 -0.09 -35.83
C THR A 368 -22.46 0.75 -37.03
N ARG A 369 -21.53 1.26 -37.84
CA ARG A 369 -21.83 2.14 -38.98
C ARG A 369 -22.31 1.39 -40.22
N TYR A 370 -21.73 0.23 -40.51
CA TYR A 370 -21.89 -0.45 -41.81
C TYR A 370 -22.41 -1.89 -41.71
N GLY A 371 -22.51 -2.45 -40.51
CA GLY A 371 -23.03 -3.81 -40.28
C GLY A 371 -22.06 -4.93 -40.68
N ASP A 372 -22.58 -6.15 -40.60
CA ASP A 372 -21.91 -7.39 -40.99
C ASP A 372 -22.22 -7.72 -42.48
N LEU A 373 -21.52 -8.70 -43.05
CA LEU A 373 -21.88 -9.28 -44.34
C LEU A 373 -23.22 -10.04 -44.23
N PRO A 374 -24.04 -10.08 -45.30
CA PRO A 374 -25.22 -10.94 -45.38
C PRO A 374 -24.82 -12.41 -45.60
N CYS A 375 -24.08 -13.00 -44.66
CA CYS A 375 -23.58 -14.38 -44.71
C CYS A 375 -23.70 -15.03 -43.33
N GLU A 376 -24.35 -16.19 -43.23
CA GLU A 376 -24.52 -16.91 -41.95
C GLU A 376 -23.21 -17.52 -41.41
N ARG A 377 -22.19 -17.71 -42.27
CA ARG A 377 -20.92 -18.38 -41.91
C ARG A 377 -19.89 -17.46 -41.26
N PHE A 378 -20.09 -16.14 -41.30
CA PHE A 378 -19.10 -15.18 -40.83
C PHE A 378 -19.78 -14.00 -40.12
N SER A 379 -19.44 -13.77 -38.85
CA SER A 379 -19.89 -12.59 -38.11
C SER A 379 -18.71 -11.83 -37.53
N VAL A 380 -18.78 -10.50 -37.62
CA VAL A 380 -17.79 -9.59 -37.05
C VAL A 380 -17.75 -9.71 -35.53
N SER A 381 -18.89 -10.04 -34.91
CA SER A 381 -18.96 -10.31 -33.47
C SER A 381 -18.13 -11.52 -33.04
N HIS A 382 -18.15 -12.58 -33.86
CA HIS A 382 -17.34 -13.77 -33.64
C HIS A 382 -15.85 -13.46 -33.83
N LEU A 383 -15.49 -12.82 -34.95
CA LEU A 383 -14.12 -12.38 -35.24
C LEU A 383 -13.55 -11.49 -34.12
N THR A 384 -14.35 -10.54 -33.62
CA THR A 384 -13.93 -9.62 -32.55
C THR A 384 -13.77 -10.33 -31.20
N SER A 385 -14.57 -11.37 -30.92
CA SER A 385 -14.43 -12.13 -29.68
C SER A 385 -13.18 -13.01 -29.64
N GLN A 386 -12.66 -13.41 -30.81
CA GLN A 386 -11.40 -14.13 -30.95
C GLN A 386 -10.18 -13.22 -31.18
N ALA A 387 -10.41 -11.92 -31.40
CA ALA A 387 -9.34 -10.99 -31.71
C ALA A 387 -8.46 -10.69 -30.48
N VAL A 388 -7.15 -10.61 -30.69
CA VAL A 388 -6.16 -10.46 -29.63
C VAL A 388 -5.52 -9.07 -29.67
N ASN A 389 -5.69 -8.34 -28.56
CA ASN A 389 -4.97 -7.11 -28.30
C ASN A 389 -3.57 -7.42 -27.74
N VAL A 390 -2.56 -7.32 -28.60
CA VAL A 390 -1.16 -7.69 -28.27
C VAL A 390 -0.58 -6.80 -27.18
N LEU A 391 -0.85 -5.49 -27.19
CA LEU A 391 -0.39 -4.57 -26.14
C LEU A 391 -0.97 -4.96 -24.77
N GLY A 392 -2.22 -5.43 -24.71
CA GLY A 392 -2.84 -5.95 -23.49
C GLY A 392 -2.10 -7.16 -22.91
N VAL A 393 -1.64 -8.08 -23.77
CA VAL A 393 -0.81 -9.23 -23.39
C VAL A 393 0.56 -8.76 -22.88
N ILE A 394 1.20 -7.83 -23.58
CA ILE A 394 2.49 -7.25 -23.17
C ILE A 394 2.38 -6.61 -21.79
N TYR A 395 1.37 -5.76 -21.56
CA TYR A 395 1.16 -5.14 -20.25
C TYR A 395 0.96 -6.14 -19.11
N SER A 396 0.38 -7.30 -19.40
CA SER A 396 0.07 -8.30 -18.38
C SER A 396 1.27 -9.17 -18.01
N HIS A 397 2.13 -9.47 -19.00
CA HIS A 397 3.11 -10.54 -18.86
C HIS A 397 4.55 -10.15 -19.22
N PHE A 398 4.77 -9.17 -20.10
CA PHE A 398 6.08 -8.92 -20.70
C PHE A 398 6.67 -7.55 -20.34
N TYR A 399 7.93 -7.55 -19.94
CA TYR A 399 8.70 -6.36 -19.61
C TYR A 399 9.95 -6.30 -20.49
N PHE A 400 9.78 -5.80 -21.72
CA PHE A 400 10.88 -5.57 -22.66
C PHE A 400 11.82 -4.46 -22.14
N PRO A 401 13.13 -4.50 -22.48
CA PRO A 401 14.12 -3.49 -22.07
C PRO A 401 14.04 -2.21 -22.93
N THR A 402 12.83 -1.66 -23.06
CA THR A 402 12.51 -0.45 -23.82
C THR A 402 11.87 0.59 -22.90
N TYR A 403 11.98 1.88 -23.20
CA TYR A 403 11.39 2.94 -22.37
C TYR A 403 9.85 2.99 -22.45
N THR A 404 9.27 2.61 -23.59
CA THR A 404 7.81 2.48 -23.76
C THR A 404 7.44 1.12 -24.33
N ASN A 405 6.14 0.77 -24.26
CA ASN A 405 5.59 -0.41 -24.90
C ASN A 405 4.92 -0.06 -26.25
N GLY A 406 5.37 0.98 -26.96
CA GLY A 406 4.92 1.25 -28.32
C GLY A 406 5.43 0.21 -29.31
N LEU A 407 4.67 -0.06 -30.37
CA LEU A 407 5.04 -1.05 -31.40
C LEU A 407 6.42 -0.74 -31.99
N LYS A 408 6.66 0.54 -32.27
CA LYS A 408 7.92 1.06 -32.83
C LYS A 408 9.11 0.86 -31.89
N ASP A 409 8.94 1.08 -30.59
CA ASP A 409 10.01 0.87 -29.61
C ASP A 409 10.34 -0.61 -29.42
N ILE A 410 9.32 -1.48 -29.32
CA ILE A 410 9.52 -2.92 -29.11
C ILE A 410 10.04 -3.59 -30.38
N ALA A 411 9.41 -3.38 -31.55
CA ALA A 411 9.87 -4.03 -32.77
C ALA A 411 11.25 -3.50 -33.21
N GLY A 412 11.54 -2.21 -33.00
CA GLY A 412 12.87 -1.65 -33.20
C GLY A 412 13.92 -2.30 -32.29
N HIS A 413 13.60 -2.54 -31.02
CA HIS A 413 14.47 -3.30 -30.11
C HIS A 413 14.67 -4.76 -30.57
N LEU A 414 13.66 -5.36 -31.20
CA LEU A 414 13.72 -6.70 -31.79
C LEU A 414 14.40 -6.72 -33.18
N GLY A 415 14.91 -5.57 -33.67
CA GLY A 415 15.68 -5.46 -34.91
C GLY A 415 14.87 -5.16 -36.18
N PHE A 416 13.59 -4.82 -36.06
CA PHE A 416 12.78 -4.40 -37.21
C PHE A 416 13.07 -2.94 -37.60
N ASN A 417 13.23 -2.68 -38.90
CA ASN A 417 13.47 -1.36 -39.45
C ASN A 417 12.32 -0.97 -40.39
N TRP A 418 11.71 0.20 -40.14
CA TRP A 418 10.68 0.75 -41.02
C TRP A 418 11.32 1.28 -42.31
N SER A 419 10.57 1.18 -43.41
CA SER A 419 10.92 1.77 -44.71
C SER A 419 10.94 3.31 -44.68
N THR A 420 10.23 3.91 -43.73
CA THR A 420 10.09 5.37 -43.58
C THR A 420 10.96 5.91 -42.45
N VAL A 421 11.57 7.08 -42.68
CA VAL A 421 12.38 7.79 -41.67
C VAL A 421 11.46 8.41 -40.61
N ASN A 422 11.73 8.14 -39.33
CA ASN A 422 10.94 8.60 -38.17
C ASN A 422 9.43 8.27 -38.31
N PRO A 423 9.06 6.99 -38.27
CA PRO A 423 7.68 6.57 -38.46
C PRO A 423 6.82 7.03 -37.28
N SER A 424 5.73 7.76 -37.54
CA SER A 424 4.80 8.24 -36.50
C SER A 424 3.38 8.40 -37.06
N GLY A 425 2.36 8.32 -36.20
CA GLY A 425 0.97 8.56 -36.62
C GLY A 425 0.73 9.99 -37.13
N LEU A 426 1.54 10.97 -36.73
CA LEU A 426 1.46 12.32 -37.30
C LEU A 426 2.00 12.35 -38.74
N ARG A 427 2.97 11.47 -39.06
CA ARG A 427 3.47 11.32 -40.42
C ARG A 427 2.40 10.72 -41.35
N SER A 428 1.63 9.73 -40.89
CA SER A 428 0.53 9.17 -41.71
C SER A 428 -0.52 10.24 -42.03
N LEU A 429 -0.91 11.05 -41.04
CA LEU A 429 -1.80 12.21 -41.24
C LEU A 429 -1.22 13.26 -42.22
N MET A 430 0.08 13.57 -42.11
CA MET A 430 0.75 14.47 -43.04
C MET A 430 0.73 13.94 -44.47
N LEU A 431 1.06 12.66 -44.67
CA LEU A 431 1.05 12.02 -45.99
C LEU A 431 -0.35 12.01 -46.59
N ARG A 432 -1.37 11.67 -45.78
CA ARG A 432 -2.78 11.74 -46.19
C ARG A 432 -3.18 13.14 -46.62
N HIS A 433 -2.84 14.16 -45.84
CA HIS A 433 -3.15 15.55 -46.17
C HIS A 433 -2.46 16.02 -47.46
N LYS A 434 -1.19 15.65 -47.65
CA LYS A 434 -0.47 15.99 -48.90
C LYS A 434 -1.12 15.33 -50.12
N TRP A 435 -1.50 14.05 -49.99
CA TRP A 435 -2.23 13.35 -51.04
C TRP A 435 -3.59 14.01 -51.36
N GLU A 436 -4.37 14.41 -50.35
CA GLU A 436 -5.65 15.11 -50.56
C GLU A 436 -5.49 16.45 -51.29
N LEU A 437 -4.36 17.13 -51.13
CA LEU A 437 -4.08 18.41 -51.80
C LEU A 437 -3.55 18.24 -53.23
N THR A 438 -2.70 17.25 -53.47
CA THR A 438 -1.95 17.14 -54.75
C THR A 438 -2.43 16.01 -55.65
N ASN A 439 -3.17 15.03 -55.10
CA ASN A 439 -3.49 13.75 -55.74
C ASN A 439 -2.28 12.99 -56.29
N GLU A 440 -1.07 13.25 -55.76
CA GLU A 440 0.14 12.57 -56.20
C GLU A 440 0.25 11.16 -55.61
N GLU A 441 0.33 10.15 -56.45
CA GLU A 441 0.32 8.73 -56.05
C GLU A 441 1.49 8.35 -55.13
N ARG A 442 2.61 9.08 -55.17
CA ARG A 442 3.78 8.83 -54.30
C ARG A 442 3.43 8.86 -52.81
N PHE A 443 2.56 9.77 -52.38
CA PHE A 443 2.18 9.90 -50.97
C PHE A 443 1.29 8.76 -50.52
N LYS A 444 0.43 8.28 -51.42
CA LYS A 444 -0.41 7.10 -51.19
C LYS A 444 0.45 5.83 -51.10
N ILE A 445 1.40 5.64 -52.01
CA ILE A 445 2.33 4.50 -51.98
C ILE A 445 3.15 4.51 -50.67
N GLU A 446 3.69 5.66 -50.25
CA GLU A 446 4.43 5.78 -48.98
C GLU A 446 3.55 5.42 -47.77
N LEU A 447 2.27 5.83 -47.77
CA LEU A 447 1.33 5.53 -46.69
C LEU A 447 0.95 4.03 -46.67
N LEU A 448 0.72 3.42 -47.83
CA LEU A 448 0.49 1.98 -47.95
C LEU A 448 1.70 1.19 -47.43
N SER A 449 2.92 1.61 -47.78
CA SER A 449 4.16 0.99 -47.27
C SER A 449 4.27 1.12 -45.75
N TYR A 450 4.01 2.31 -45.22
CA TYR A 450 4.04 2.57 -43.77
C TYR A 450 3.08 1.65 -42.99
N ASN A 451 1.84 1.52 -43.46
CA ASN A 451 0.83 0.66 -42.83
C ASN A 451 1.19 -0.83 -42.94
N GLN A 452 1.76 -1.26 -44.07
CA GLN A 452 2.25 -2.64 -44.22
C GLN A 452 3.47 -2.94 -43.32
N ASP A 453 4.33 -1.95 -43.10
CA ASP A 453 5.43 -2.07 -42.13
C ASP A 453 4.90 -2.23 -40.70
N ASP A 454 3.84 -1.50 -40.32
CA ASP A 454 3.22 -1.65 -38.99
C ASP A 454 2.58 -3.04 -38.82
N CYS A 455 1.94 -3.62 -39.87
CA CYS A 455 1.49 -5.01 -39.85
C CYS A 455 2.66 -6.03 -39.72
N GLU A 456 3.78 -5.77 -40.38
CA GLU A 456 4.96 -6.65 -40.33
C GLU A 456 5.70 -6.54 -39.00
N ALA A 457 5.82 -5.34 -38.44
CA ALA A 457 6.34 -5.10 -37.10
C ALA A 457 5.52 -5.85 -36.04
N LEU A 458 4.19 -5.85 -36.19
CA LEU A 458 3.29 -6.60 -35.31
C LEU A 458 3.58 -8.11 -35.37
N GLU A 459 3.80 -8.65 -36.57
CA GLU A 459 4.22 -10.05 -36.76
C GLU A 459 5.53 -10.35 -36.01
N VAL A 460 6.53 -9.48 -36.13
CA VAL A 460 7.83 -9.65 -35.44
C VAL A 460 7.64 -9.70 -33.92
N VAL A 461 6.84 -8.78 -33.36
CA VAL A 461 6.56 -8.75 -31.91
C VAL A 461 5.84 -10.01 -31.45
N VAL A 462 4.81 -10.46 -32.18
CA VAL A 462 4.05 -11.67 -31.83
C VAL A 462 4.94 -12.91 -31.92
N LYS A 463 5.79 -13.03 -32.95
CA LYS A 463 6.77 -14.12 -33.06
C LYS A 463 7.75 -14.14 -31.88
N ALA A 464 8.26 -12.98 -31.47
CA ALA A 464 9.17 -12.88 -30.33
C ALA A 464 8.47 -13.28 -29.01
N ILE A 465 7.27 -12.78 -28.75
CA ILE A 465 6.49 -13.14 -27.56
C ILE A 465 6.19 -14.65 -27.54
N THR A 466 5.87 -15.23 -28.69
CA THR A 466 5.61 -16.67 -28.83
C THR A 466 6.85 -17.52 -28.61
N ALA A 467 8.03 -17.09 -29.10
CA ALA A 467 9.28 -17.80 -28.92
C ALA A 467 9.74 -17.85 -27.46
N ILE A 468 9.53 -16.75 -26.71
CA ILE A 468 10.04 -16.61 -25.34
C ILE A 468 9.04 -17.15 -24.29
N SER A 469 7.81 -17.50 -24.70
CA SER A 469 6.80 -18.05 -23.79
C SER A 469 7.06 -19.53 -23.45
N PRO A 470 6.88 -19.95 -22.18
CA PRO A 470 7.11 -21.33 -21.74
C PRO A 470 6.08 -22.30 -22.37
N ARG A 471 6.54 -23.42 -22.96
CA ARG A 471 5.68 -24.51 -23.43
C ARG A 471 5.37 -25.51 -22.30
N GLU A 472 4.20 -26.17 -22.35
CA GLU A 472 3.68 -27.00 -21.26
C GLU A 472 4.53 -28.23 -20.87
N ASP A 473 5.46 -28.68 -21.73
CA ASP A 473 6.11 -30.00 -21.58
C ASP A 473 7.61 -30.01 -21.19
N PHE A 474 8.25 -28.89 -20.87
CA PHE A 474 9.71 -28.87 -20.74
C PHE A 474 10.23 -28.85 -19.29
N SER A 475 10.96 -29.92 -18.96
CA SER A 475 11.76 -30.09 -17.74
C SER A 475 12.91 -29.08 -17.66
N ALA A 476 13.36 -28.82 -16.44
CA ALA A 476 14.17 -27.67 -16.02
C ALA A 476 15.61 -27.54 -16.60
N ASN A 477 15.95 -28.15 -17.74
CA ASN A 477 17.28 -28.10 -18.32
C ASN A 477 17.24 -28.01 -19.86
N THR A 478 16.92 -26.84 -20.43
CA THR A 478 17.40 -26.48 -21.77
C THR A 478 17.46 -24.96 -21.96
N GLU A 479 18.51 -24.54 -22.67
CA GLU A 479 18.93 -23.19 -23.07
C GLU A 479 17.89 -22.09 -22.89
N GLN A 480 18.06 -21.29 -21.82
CA GLN A 480 17.40 -20.01 -21.68
C GLN A 480 17.66 -19.18 -22.94
N HIS A 481 16.61 -18.63 -23.55
CA HIS A 481 16.80 -17.53 -24.51
C HIS A 481 17.73 -16.51 -23.85
N PRO A 482 18.86 -16.12 -24.49
CA PRO A 482 19.97 -15.46 -23.79
C PRO A 482 19.59 -14.14 -23.10
N ASN A 483 18.45 -13.53 -23.46
CA ASN A 483 17.97 -12.26 -22.95
C ASN A 483 16.55 -12.31 -22.36
N ALA A 484 16.07 -13.45 -21.84
CA ALA A 484 14.76 -13.54 -21.21
C ALA A 484 14.71 -14.37 -19.92
N VAL A 485 14.01 -13.86 -18.90
CA VAL A 485 13.98 -14.44 -17.54
C VAL A 485 12.55 -14.46 -16.99
N GLN A 486 12.13 -15.59 -16.40
CA GLN A 486 10.90 -15.65 -15.61
C GLN A 486 11.12 -15.05 -14.22
N VAL A 487 10.24 -14.16 -13.81
CA VAL A 487 10.34 -13.51 -12.50
C VAL A 487 10.20 -14.53 -11.36
N GLU A 488 9.42 -15.59 -11.56
CA GLU A 488 9.22 -16.67 -10.60
C GLU A 488 10.47 -17.53 -10.37
N SER A 489 11.43 -17.56 -11.31
CA SER A 489 12.70 -18.28 -11.14
C SER A 489 13.77 -17.45 -10.43
N ILE A 490 13.49 -16.18 -10.11
CA ILE A 490 14.38 -15.35 -9.27
C ILE A 490 14.21 -15.83 -7.81
N GLU A 491 15.05 -16.80 -7.40
CA GLU A 491 15.06 -17.31 -6.03
C GLU A 491 15.32 -16.18 -5.02
N ASN A 492 14.34 -15.93 -4.14
CA ASN A 492 14.52 -15.04 -3.01
C ASN A 492 15.23 -15.78 -1.86
N MET A 493 16.49 -15.42 -1.62
CA MET A 493 17.10 -15.58 -0.30
C MET A 493 16.46 -14.61 0.71
N SER A 494 15.31 -14.96 1.28
CA SER A 494 14.88 -14.36 2.54
C SER A 494 13.94 -15.27 3.33
N TRP A 495 14.35 -15.57 4.58
CA TRP A 495 13.67 -16.23 5.70
C TRP A 495 13.94 -17.73 5.93
N PRO A 496 14.96 -18.08 6.73
CA PRO A 496 15.02 -19.37 7.40
C PRO A 496 14.19 -19.31 8.70
N PHE A 497 13.52 -20.42 9.04
CA PHE A 497 12.80 -20.68 10.30
C PHE A 497 11.34 -20.22 10.41
N SER A 498 10.44 -20.97 9.77
CA SER A 498 9.10 -21.20 10.34
C SER A 498 9.15 -22.44 11.25
N TYR A 499 9.11 -22.27 12.57
CA TYR A 499 8.86 -23.38 13.48
C TYR A 499 7.36 -23.73 13.42
N GLY A 500 7.05 -24.91 12.87
CA GLY A 500 5.67 -25.41 12.74
C GLY A 500 5.64 -26.80 12.08
N LYS A 501 4.52 -27.50 12.22
CA LYS A 501 4.30 -28.80 11.57
C LYS A 501 4.24 -28.57 10.06
N LYS A 502 5.31 -28.93 9.33
CA LYS A 502 5.32 -28.87 7.86
C LYS A 502 4.33 -29.89 7.31
N GLU A 503 3.34 -29.41 6.56
CA GLU A 503 2.52 -30.26 5.71
C GLU A 503 3.33 -30.59 4.45
N PHE A 504 3.75 -31.85 4.34
CA PHE A 504 4.42 -32.34 3.15
C PHE A 504 3.37 -32.71 2.10
N THR A 505 3.61 -32.30 0.85
CA THR A 505 2.75 -32.63 -0.29
C THR A 505 2.66 -34.13 -0.54
N PHE A 506 3.73 -34.87 -0.21
CA PHE A 506 3.81 -36.32 -0.29
C PHE A 506 3.88 -36.91 1.12
N SER A 507 3.06 -37.92 1.38
CA SER A 507 2.97 -38.59 2.68
C SER A 507 4.29 -39.29 3.07
N GLU A 508 5.05 -39.70 2.06
CA GLU A 508 6.34 -40.36 2.11
C GLU A 508 7.40 -39.44 2.73
N PHE A 509 7.40 -38.15 2.38
CA PHE A 509 8.31 -37.18 2.98
C PHE A 509 7.98 -36.89 4.44
N ALA A 510 6.69 -36.94 4.82
CA ALA A 510 6.31 -36.86 6.22
C ALA A 510 6.83 -38.09 7.00
N TYR A 511 6.77 -39.28 6.41
CA TYR A 511 7.30 -40.52 7.00
C TYR A 511 8.83 -40.49 7.13
N ILE A 512 9.55 -40.11 6.05
CA ILE A 512 11.02 -40.01 6.04
C ILE A 512 11.49 -39.00 7.09
N THR A 513 10.87 -37.82 7.14
CA THR A 513 11.20 -36.79 8.11
C THR A 513 10.94 -37.25 9.55
N LYS A 514 9.82 -37.95 9.79
CA LYS A 514 9.53 -38.58 11.09
C LYS A 514 10.60 -39.60 11.49
N CYS A 515 11.13 -40.36 10.53
CA CYS A 515 12.21 -41.31 10.78
C CYS A 515 13.55 -40.62 11.04
N ALA A 516 13.75 -39.39 10.55
CA ALA A 516 14.93 -38.59 10.80
C ALA A 516 14.91 -37.86 12.17
N TYR A 517 13.80 -37.90 12.91
CA TYR A 517 13.72 -37.28 14.23
C TYR A 517 14.72 -37.92 15.21
N TRP A 518 15.33 -37.07 16.03
CA TRP A 518 16.37 -37.44 17.01
C TRP A 518 16.00 -38.67 17.83
N ASP A 519 14.75 -38.71 18.32
CA ASP A 519 14.23 -39.77 19.18
C ASP A 519 14.05 -41.09 18.41
N TYR A 520 13.59 -41.03 17.16
CA TYR A 520 13.39 -42.19 16.30
C TYR A 520 14.74 -42.79 15.90
N GLN A 521 15.68 -41.94 15.49
CA GLN A 521 17.05 -42.32 15.19
C GLN A 521 17.70 -42.98 16.41
N ARG A 522 17.66 -42.38 17.60
CA ARG A 522 18.22 -43.01 18.81
C ARG A 522 17.55 -44.30 19.20
N ASN A 523 16.23 -44.29 19.40
CA ASN A 523 15.52 -45.40 20.04
C ASN A 523 15.30 -46.61 19.11
N ARG A 524 15.31 -46.41 17.78
CA ARG A 524 15.10 -47.48 16.80
C ARG A 524 16.29 -47.74 15.89
N VAL A 525 17.00 -46.72 15.43
CA VAL A 525 18.09 -46.90 14.46
C VAL A 525 19.42 -47.16 15.17
N TYR A 526 19.86 -46.26 16.06
CA TYR A 526 21.13 -46.35 16.78
C TYR A 526 21.13 -47.39 17.91
N VAL A 527 19.99 -47.65 18.57
CA VAL A 527 19.86 -48.76 19.54
C VAL A 527 20.11 -50.14 18.90
N ARG A 528 19.79 -50.31 17.61
CA ARG A 528 20.01 -51.57 16.87
C ARG A 528 21.45 -51.75 16.43
N THR A 529 22.18 -50.66 16.21
CA THR A 529 23.56 -50.67 15.71
C THR A 529 24.61 -50.56 16.82
N ASN A 530 24.34 -49.84 17.90
CA ASN A 530 25.32 -49.59 18.97
C ASN A 530 24.89 -50.22 20.30
N LYS A 531 25.60 -51.28 20.72
CA LYS A 531 25.35 -52.00 21.99
C LYS A 531 25.41 -51.08 23.23
N HIS A 532 26.22 -50.03 23.21
CA HIS A 532 26.30 -49.04 24.29
C HIS A 532 25.02 -48.18 24.35
N ILE A 533 24.50 -47.74 23.20
CA ILE A 533 23.25 -46.97 23.13
C ILE A 533 22.06 -47.85 23.54
N ASN A 534 22.06 -49.14 23.19
CA ASN A 534 21.08 -50.12 23.67
C ASN A 534 21.12 -50.29 25.20
N LYS A 535 22.32 -50.36 25.80
CA LYS A 535 22.49 -50.43 27.26
C LYS A 535 22.01 -49.14 27.96
N ILE A 536 22.27 -47.96 27.38
CA ILE A 536 21.75 -46.67 27.87
C ILE A 536 20.22 -46.61 27.77
N ALA A 537 19.63 -47.02 26.65
CA ALA A 537 18.18 -47.06 26.47
C ALA A 537 17.51 -47.98 27.50
N LYS A 538 18.06 -49.19 27.73
CA LYS A 538 17.59 -50.10 28.79
C LYS A 538 17.75 -49.52 30.20
N LYS A 539 18.85 -48.79 30.49
CA LYS A 539 19.08 -48.13 31.80
C LYS A 539 18.11 -46.97 32.03
N SER A 540 17.76 -46.21 30.98
CA SER A 540 16.76 -45.14 31.03
C SER A 540 15.34 -45.67 31.29
N LEU A 541 15.02 -46.88 30.84
CA LEU A 541 13.77 -47.58 31.16
C LEU A 541 13.78 -48.14 32.60
N ALA A 542 14.92 -48.64 33.08
CA ALA A 542 15.08 -49.15 34.45
C ALA A 542 15.12 -48.06 35.55
N SER A 543 15.47 -46.81 35.19
CA SER A 543 15.47 -45.66 36.12
C SER A 543 14.07 -45.20 36.57
N LYS A 544 12.99 -45.81 36.08
CA LYS A 544 11.60 -45.46 36.44
C LYS A 544 11.10 -46.16 37.71
N THR A 545 11.88 -47.06 38.32
CA THR A 545 11.54 -47.66 39.61
C THR A 545 11.79 -46.63 40.72
N ALA A 546 10.76 -46.35 41.52
CA ALA A 546 10.71 -45.29 42.51
C ALA A 546 11.98 -45.24 43.39
N GLN A 547 12.77 -44.16 43.26
CA GLN A 547 13.86 -43.86 44.19
C GLN A 547 13.30 -43.76 45.61
N HIS A 548 13.81 -44.59 46.52
CA HIS A 548 13.51 -44.51 47.94
C HIS A 548 14.09 -43.19 48.50
N VAL A 549 13.23 -42.19 48.72
CA VAL A 549 13.65 -40.88 49.25
C VAL A 549 13.81 -41.00 50.77
N PRO A 550 15.00 -40.72 51.35
CA PRO A 550 15.22 -40.85 52.78
C PRO A 550 14.38 -39.85 53.58
N ILE A 551 13.87 -40.29 54.74
CA ILE A 551 12.97 -39.53 55.62
C ILE A 551 13.80 -38.66 56.56
N ASN A 552 13.48 -37.36 56.66
CA ASN A 552 14.14 -36.43 57.57
C ASN A 552 13.51 -36.38 58.96
N LYS A 553 12.17 -36.47 59.03
CA LYS A 553 11.41 -36.38 60.29
C LYS A 553 10.30 -37.42 60.32
N VAL A 554 10.17 -38.15 61.43
CA VAL A 554 9.00 -39.00 61.70
C VAL A 554 8.16 -38.33 62.78
N VAL A 555 6.88 -38.12 62.49
CA VAL A 555 5.89 -37.63 63.46
C VAL A 555 5.10 -38.84 63.93
N SER A 556 5.35 -39.24 65.16
CA SER A 556 4.67 -40.35 65.83
C SER A 556 3.23 -39.95 66.22
N PRO A 557 2.29 -40.92 66.27
CA PRO A 557 0.92 -40.65 66.66
C PRO A 557 0.85 -40.18 68.12
N THR A 558 -0.01 -39.21 68.42
CA THR A 558 -0.25 -38.78 69.81
C THR A 558 -0.88 -39.94 70.59
N LYS A 559 -0.36 -40.25 71.77
CA LYS A 559 -0.94 -41.28 72.62
C LYS A 559 -2.25 -40.76 73.21
N LEU A 560 -3.36 -41.33 72.75
CA LEU A 560 -4.67 -41.06 73.34
C LEU A 560 -4.87 -41.92 74.58
N THR A 561 -5.43 -41.33 75.64
CA THR A 561 -5.74 -42.03 76.90
C THR A 561 -7.24 -42.24 77.08
N GLN A 562 -8.08 -41.49 76.36
CA GLN A 562 -9.55 -41.51 76.50
C GLN A 562 -10.21 -41.28 75.14
N CYS A 563 -11.43 -41.79 74.97
CA CYS A 563 -12.27 -41.50 73.81
C CYS A 563 -12.70 -40.02 73.81
N PRO A 564 -12.52 -39.26 72.72
CA PRO A 564 -12.89 -37.84 72.66
C PRO A 564 -14.40 -37.58 72.70
N ASN A 565 -15.24 -38.62 72.55
CA ASN A 565 -16.70 -38.48 72.56
C ASN A 565 -17.34 -38.85 73.91
N CYS A 566 -16.95 -39.98 74.52
CA CYS A 566 -17.56 -40.47 75.76
C CYS A 566 -16.58 -40.64 76.93
N SER A 567 -15.33 -40.17 76.78
CA SER A 567 -14.25 -40.25 77.78
C SER A 567 -13.87 -41.67 78.25
N SER A 568 -14.43 -42.70 77.62
CA SER A 568 -14.11 -44.09 77.93
C SER A 568 -12.64 -44.41 77.65
N ILE A 569 -12.03 -45.18 78.55
CA ILE A 569 -10.71 -45.80 78.38
C ILE A 569 -10.75 -47.09 77.56
N ARG A 570 -11.95 -47.59 77.25
CA ARG A 570 -12.20 -48.83 76.50
C ARG A 570 -12.29 -48.54 75.00
N PHE A 571 -11.14 -48.42 74.35
CA PHE A 571 -11.04 -48.31 72.90
C PHE A 571 -9.85 -49.14 72.39
N PHE A 572 -9.91 -49.56 71.13
CA PHE A 572 -8.84 -50.35 70.50
C PHE A 572 -8.36 -49.69 69.21
N MET A 573 -7.12 -50.01 68.81
CA MET A 573 -6.56 -49.55 67.53
C MET A 573 -7.26 -50.29 66.39
N ASN A 574 -7.98 -49.54 65.56
CA ASN A 574 -8.76 -50.03 64.42
C ASN A 574 -8.04 -49.82 63.06
N GLY A 575 -6.75 -49.44 63.09
CA GLY A 575 -5.91 -49.32 61.91
C GLY A 575 -4.80 -48.29 62.08
N ARG A 576 -3.80 -48.36 61.22
CA ARG A 576 -2.70 -47.40 61.16
C ARG A 576 -2.49 -46.95 59.72
N HIS A 577 -2.42 -45.65 59.51
CA HIS A 577 -2.11 -45.06 58.22
C HIS A 577 -0.80 -44.26 58.31
N GLN A 578 0.07 -44.42 57.32
CA GLN A 578 1.32 -43.66 57.20
C GLN A 578 1.28 -42.78 55.96
N ARG A 579 1.71 -41.53 56.11
CA ARG A 579 1.75 -40.57 55.00
C ARG A 579 3.11 -39.91 54.92
N THR A 580 3.72 -39.93 53.74
CA THR A 580 4.95 -39.20 53.46
C THR A 580 4.63 -37.86 52.81
N LEU A 581 5.08 -36.78 53.43
CA LEU A 581 5.00 -35.41 52.94
C LEU A 581 6.37 -35.00 52.38
N TYR A 582 6.40 -34.59 51.11
CA TYR A 582 7.60 -34.05 50.48
C TYR A 582 7.56 -32.51 50.52
N ASP A 583 8.58 -31.89 51.10
CA ASP A 583 8.63 -30.43 51.21
C ASP A 583 10.06 -29.89 51.07
N LEU A 584 10.18 -28.56 51.12
CA LEU A 584 11.44 -27.84 51.19
C LEU A 584 11.54 -27.10 52.53
N ARG A 585 12.77 -26.91 53.01
CA ARG A 585 13.06 -26.07 54.18
C ARG A 585 14.00 -24.96 53.76
N PHE A 586 13.49 -23.73 53.85
CA PHE A 586 14.27 -22.50 53.63
C PHE A 586 15.06 -22.19 54.90
N THR A 587 16.35 -21.89 54.71
CA THR A 587 17.29 -21.47 55.75
C THR A 587 18.01 -20.22 55.27
N SER A 588 18.66 -19.47 56.17
CA SER A 588 19.42 -18.26 55.81
C SER A 588 20.51 -18.50 54.75
N SER A 589 21.04 -19.73 54.67
CA SER A 589 22.11 -20.12 53.74
C SER A 589 21.66 -20.98 52.57
N GLY A 590 20.35 -21.17 52.37
CA GLY A 590 19.81 -21.86 51.20
C GLY A 590 18.60 -22.75 51.46
N ILE A 591 18.31 -23.63 50.50
CA ILE A 591 17.10 -24.46 50.46
C ILE A 591 17.49 -25.94 50.56
N LYS A 592 16.89 -26.67 51.50
CA LYS A 592 17.13 -28.11 51.70
C LYS A 592 15.87 -28.93 51.45
N ARG A 593 16.02 -30.15 50.93
CA ARG A 593 14.94 -31.15 50.90
C ARG A 593 14.50 -31.47 52.34
N TRP A 594 13.20 -31.55 52.57
CA TRP A 594 12.64 -31.95 53.86
C TRP A 594 11.47 -32.94 53.70
N VAL A 595 11.69 -34.21 54.04
CA VAL A 595 10.67 -35.27 53.94
C VAL A 595 10.17 -35.65 55.33
N THR A 596 8.87 -35.51 55.56
CA THR A 596 8.22 -35.85 56.85
C THR A 596 7.33 -37.07 56.69
N LYS A 597 7.53 -38.11 57.49
CA LYS A 597 6.64 -39.27 57.59
C LYS A 597 5.72 -39.09 58.80
N LYS A 598 4.43 -38.93 58.55
CA LYS A 598 3.40 -38.80 59.60
C LYS A 598 2.69 -40.14 59.77
N ILE A 599 2.62 -40.65 61.00
CA ILE A 599 1.94 -41.90 61.35
C ILE A 599 0.68 -41.53 62.13
N VAL A 600 -0.48 -42.00 61.67
CA VAL A 600 -1.79 -41.75 62.27
C VAL A 600 -2.42 -43.07 62.66
N ASP A 601 -2.81 -43.19 63.93
CA ASP A 601 -3.46 -44.37 64.48
C ASP A 601 -4.97 -44.10 64.57
N HIS A 602 -5.75 -44.98 63.95
CA HIS A 602 -7.20 -44.99 64.03
C HIS A 602 -7.63 -45.84 65.22
N HIS A 603 -8.58 -45.34 65.99
CA HIS A 603 -9.12 -45.99 67.17
C HIS A 603 -10.63 -46.14 67.02
N LYS A 604 -11.21 -47.17 67.65
CA LYS A 604 -12.66 -47.35 67.77
C LYS A 604 -13.03 -47.54 69.23
N CYS A 605 -13.98 -46.75 69.72
CA CYS A 605 -14.49 -46.88 71.09
C CYS A 605 -15.38 -48.12 71.21
N MET A 606 -15.22 -48.89 72.29
CA MET A 606 -16.06 -50.05 72.57
C MET A 606 -17.42 -49.68 73.18
N ASP A 607 -17.50 -48.54 73.86
CA ASP A 607 -18.72 -48.14 74.56
C ASP A 607 -19.66 -47.31 73.65
N CYS A 608 -19.13 -46.33 72.91
CA CYS A 608 -19.95 -45.49 72.01
C CYS A 608 -19.80 -45.82 70.52
N GLY A 609 -18.95 -46.78 70.15
CA GLY A 609 -18.79 -47.25 68.77
C GLY A 609 -18.08 -46.28 67.80
N ILE A 610 -17.82 -45.04 68.19
CA ILE A 610 -17.24 -44.00 67.32
C ILE A 610 -15.78 -44.33 66.93
N THR A 611 -15.42 -43.99 65.71
CA THR A 611 -14.03 -44.04 65.22
C THR A 611 -13.39 -42.66 65.31
N PHE A 612 -12.14 -42.61 65.79
CA PHE A 612 -11.39 -41.36 65.96
C PHE A 612 -9.90 -41.60 65.69
N VAL A 613 -9.13 -40.54 65.45
CA VAL A 613 -7.70 -40.62 65.10
C VAL A 613 -6.81 -40.01 66.17
N SER A 614 -5.57 -40.48 66.28
CA SER A 614 -4.55 -39.99 67.23
C SER A 614 -4.06 -38.56 67.01
N ASP A 615 -4.57 -37.85 66.01
CA ASP A 615 -4.01 -36.58 65.56
C ASP A 615 -5.11 -35.54 65.37
N ASN A 616 -5.09 -34.47 66.19
CA ASN A 616 -6.00 -33.33 66.05
C ASN A 616 -5.50 -32.31 65.03
N ALA A 617 -4.24 -32.40 64.56
CA ALA A 617 -3.70 -31.47 63.59
C ALA A 617 -4.14 -31.88 62.17
N PRO A 618 -4.76 -30.98 61.38
CA PRO A 618 -5.24 -31.30 60.04
C PRO A 618 -4.08 -31.84 59.20
N VAL A 619 -4.15 -33.14 58.87
CA VAL A 619 -3.20 -33.75 57.94
C VAL A 619 -3.42 -33.07 56.61
N THR A 620 -2.42 -32.36 56.10
CA THR A 620 -2.51 -31.70 54.79
C THR A 620 -3.00 -32.74 53.77
N LYS A 621 -4.14 -32.48 53.11
CA LYS A 621 -4.75 -33.41 52.13
C LYS A 621 -3.82 -33.72 50.96
N HIS A 622 -2.73 -32.97 50.77
CA HIS A 622 -1.80 -33.07 49.66
C HIS A 622 -0.49 -33.80 50.03
N ARG A 623 0.16 -34.40 49.03
CA ARG A 623 1.41 -35.17 49.19
C ARG A 623 2.64 -34.25 49.31
N TYR A 624 2.49 -32.97 48.99
CA TYR A 624 3.55 -31.97 48.96
C TYR A 624 3.22 -30.83 49.91
N GLY A 625 4.22 -30.35 50.64
CA GLY A 625 4.06 -29.29 51.64
C GLY A 625 3.96 -27.88 51.04
N SER A 626 3.69 -26.90 51.90
CA SER A 626 3.43 -25.50 51.49
C SER A 626 4.67 -24.81 50.92
N GLN A 627 5.87 -25.14 51.42
CA GLN A 627 7.09 -24.48 50.98
C GLN A 627 7.50 -24.93 49.57
N LEU A 628 7.38 -26.22 49.27
CA LEU A 628 7.57 -26.74 47.92
C LEU A 628 6.49 -26.23 46.96
N PHE A 629 5.25 -26.06 47.45
CA PHE A 629 4.17 -25.45 46.67
C PHE A 629 4.50 -24.00 46.29
N ALA A 630 4.86 -23.16 47.26
CA ALA A 630 5.26 -21.77 47.02
C ALA A 630 6.46 -21.68 46.06
N TYR A 631 7.51 -22.49 46.29
CA TYR A 631 8.67 -22.58 45.40
C TYR A 631 8.27 -22.95 43.96
N THR A 632 7.32 -23.88 43.79
CA THR A 632 6.86 -24.32 42.48
C THR A 632 6.14 -23.19 41.72
N ILE A 633 5.26 -22.44 42.40
CA ILE A 633 4.52 -21.33 41.79
C ILE A 633 5.45 -20.16 41.46
N TYR A 634 6.34 -19.78 42.37
CA TYR A 634 7.37 -18.76 42.13
C TYR A 634 8.21 -19.06 40.89
N ASN A 635 8.77 -20.27 40.78
CA ASN A 635 9.59 -20.64 39.61
C ASN A 635 8.77 -20.66 38.31
N LEU A 636 7.48 -20.98 38.40
CA LEU A 636 6.61 -21.11 37.23
C LEU A 636 6.15 -19.74 36.70
N ILE A 637 5.85 -18.81 37.62
CA ILE A 637 5.22 -17.53 37.31
C ILE A 637 6.26 -16.43 37.16
N GLU A 638 7.12 -16.23 38.14
CA GLU A 638 8.11 -15.15 38.16
C GLU A 638 9.36 -15.51 37.36
N LEU A 639 9.95 -16.69 37.60
CA LEU A 639 11.16 -17.12 36.87
C LEU A 639 10.86 -17.74 35.50
N HIS A 640 9.58 -17.84 35.14
CA HIS A 640 9.12 -18.35 33.84
C HIS A 640 9.70 -19.73 33.45
N ILE A 641 9.91 -20.62 34.42
CA ILE A 641 10.45 -21.96 34.14
C ILE A 641 9.34 -22.87 33.64
N ALA A 642 9.50 -23.42 32.42
CA ALA A 642 8.57 -24.40 31.86
C ALA A 642 8.34 -25.58 32.83
N GLN A 643 7.08 -26.00 33.00
CA GLN A 643 6.69 -27.04 33.97
C GLN A 643 7.54 -28.32 33.87
N PHE A 644 7.88 -28.73 32.64
CA PHE A 644 8.70 -29.92 32.40
C PHE A 644 10.17 -29.72 32.84
N GLN A 645 10.73 -28.51 32.68
CA GLN A 645 12.07 -28.20 33.16
C GLN A 645 12.08 -28.10 34.68
N LEU A 646 11.06 -27.48 35.28
CA LEU A 646 10.92 -27.39 36.73
C LEU A 646 10.81 -28.78 37.38
N SER A 647 10.04 -29.69 36.77
CA SER A 647 10.00 -31.10 37.16
C SER A 647 11.41 -31.71 37.13
N LYS A 648 12.18 -31.54 36.05
CA LYS A 648 13.58 -32.04 35.99
C LYS A 648 14.47 -31.44 37.08
N ILE A 649 14.39 -30.13 37.31
CA ILE A 649 15.17 -29.41 38.33
C ILE A 649 14.88 -29.99 39.70
N VAL A 650 13.61 -30.09 40.09
CA VAL A 650 13.21 -30.58 41.42
C VAL A 650 13.62 -32.05 41.62
N ASN A 651 13.43 -32.91 40.61
CA ASN A 651 13.86 -34.31 40.69
C ASN A 651 15.38 -34.44 40.75
N LYS A 652 16.14 -33.63 39.99
CA LYS A 652 17.60 -33.76 39.89
C LYS A 652 18.33 -33.14 41.07
N ILE A 653 17.93 -31.94 41.49
CA ILE A 653 18.60 -31.17 42.55
C ILE A 653 18.15 -31.63 43.93
N PHE A 654 16.83 -31.77 44.15
CA PHE A 654 16.30 -32.13 45.46
C PHE A 654 16.00 -33.63 45.61
N GLY A 655 15.98 -34.42 44.52
CA GLY A 655 15.63 -35.83 44.59
C GLY A 655 14.18 -36.05 45.04
N LEU A 656 13.28 -35.11 44.74
CA LEU A 656 11.87 -35.16 45.09
C LEU A 656 11.03 -35.60 43.88
N PRO A 657 10.12 -36.58 44.03
CA PRO A 657 9.37 -37.15 42.91
C PRO A 657 8.25 -36.20 42.49
N LEU A 658 8.55 -35.19 41.69
CA LEU A 658 7.59 -34.19 41.22
C LEU A 658 7.37 -34.31 39.71
N SER A 659 6.19 -34.80 39.30
CA SER A 659 5.86 -34.93 37.87
C SER A 659 5.37 -33.59 37.28
N GLN A 660 5.48 -33.45 35.96
CA GLN A 660 4.92 -32.28 35.26
C GLN A 660 3.41 -32.15 35.52
N THR A 661 2.66 -33.26 35.49
CA THR A 661 1.22 -33.28 35.78
C THR A 661 0.92 -32.76 37.19
N THR A 662 1.76 -33.11 38.17
CA THR A 662 1.62 -32.62 39.54
C THR A 662 1.84 -31.12 39.63
N ILE A 663 2.82 -30.57 38.91
CA ILE A 663 3.05 -29.11 38.84
C ILE A 663 1.82 -28.41 38.23
N GLY A 664 1.23 -28.96 37.17
CA GLY A 664 -0.01 -28.45 36.59
C GLY A 664 -1.17 -28.42 37.60
N VAL A 665 -1.33 -29.48 38.41
CA VAL A 665 -2.34 -29.53 39.49
C VAL A 665 -2.04 -28.52 40.60
N MET A 666 -0.77 -28.32 40.96
CA MET A 666 -0.37 -27.30 41.93
C MET A 666 -0.71 -25.89 41.41
N LYS A 667 -0.42 -25.60 40.14
CA LYS A 667 -0.78 -24.32 39.50
C LYS A 667 -2.28 -24.05 39.58
N ARG A 668 -3.10 -25.01 39.14
CA ARG A 668 -4.57 -24.86 39.22
C ARG A 668 -5.04 -24.63 40.65
N ARG A 669 -4.51 -25.38 41.60
CA ARG A 669 -4.82 -25.19 43.02
C ARG A 669 -4.41 -23.81 43.52
N ALA A 670 -3.27 -23.27 43.08
CA ALA A 670 -2.86 -21.91 43.42
C ALA A 670 -3.84 -20.88 42.85
N ALA A 671 -4.24 -21.03 41.59
CA ALA A 671 -5.21 -20.14 40.96
C ALA A 671 -6.56 -20.14 41.71
N THR A 672 -7.05 -21.31 42.14
CA THR A 672 -8.24 -21.41 42.99
C THR A 672 -8.05 -20.81 44.38
N LEU A 673 -6.87 -20.97 44.99
CA LEU A 673 -6.59 -20.46 46.33
C LEU A 673 -6.53 -18.93 46.37
N TYR A 674 -5.98 -18.31 45.32
CA TYR A 674 -5.78 -16.86 45.24
C TYR A 674 -6.83 -16.15 44.35
N SER A 675 -7.97 -16.79 44.07
CA SER A 675 -9.02 -16.18 43.24
C SER A 675 -9.65 -14.95 43.89
N GLU A 676 -9.81 -14.97 45.22
CA GLU A 676 -10.31 -13.81 45.97
C GLU A 676 -9.31 -12.66 45.93
N THR A 677 -8.00 -12.96 46.04
CA THR A 677 -6.93 -11.95 45.90
C THR A 677 -6.99 -11.26 44.55
N PHE A 678 -7.20 -12.05 43.48
CA PHE A 678 -7.32 -11.52 42.13
C PHE A 678 -8.57 -10.63 41.97
N GLN A 679 -9.71 -11.02 42.55
CA GLN A 679 -10.93 -10.21 42.53
C GLN A 679 -10.77 -8.89 43.31
N GLU A 680 -10.03 -8.90 44.42
CA GLU A 680 -9.68 -7.69 45.17
C GLU A 680 -8.83 -6.74 44.30
N ILE A 681 -7.77 -7.24 43.66
CA ILE A 681 -6.92 -6.46 42.73
C ILE A 681 -7.76 -5.88 41.57
N GLN A 682 -8.68 -6.67 41.02
CA GLN A 682 -9.60 -6.21 39.99
C GLN A 682 -10.52 -5.08 40.48
N SER A 683 -11.04 -5.19 41.71
CA SER A 683 -11.89 -4.17 42.30
C SER A 683 -11.12 -2.87 42.57
N ASP A 684 -9.92 -2.98 43.14
CA ASP A 684 -9.02 -1.83 43.40
C ASP A 684 -8.72 -1.08 42.09
N LEU A 685 -8.39 -1.82 41.02
CA LEU A 685 -8.11 -1.25 39.70
C LEU A 685 -9.32 -0.48 39.13
N LEU A 686 -10.54 -1.01 39.26
CA LEU A 686 -11.77 -0.38 38.75
C LEU A 686 -12.23 0.82 39.58
N GLN A 687 -11.92 0.85 40.87
CA GLN A 687 -12.19 2.00 41.75
C GLN A 687 -11.14 3.11 41.62
N GLY A 688 -10.01 2.83 40.98
CA GLY A 688 -8.93 3.80 40.74
C GLY A 688 -9.31 4.92 39.77
N ASN A 689 -8.43 5.93 39.68
CA ASN A 689 -8.63 7.09 38.80
C ASN A 689 -8.00 6.94 37.40
N LEU A 690 -7.20 5.89 37.19
CA LEU A 690 -6.36 5.71 36.00
C LEU A 690 -6.25 4.23 35.65
N ILE A 691 -6.57 3.89 34.40
CA ILE A 691 -6.32 2.56 33.84
C ILE A 691 -5.57 2.71 32.51
N HIS A 692 -4.48 1.97 32.38
CA HIS A 692 -3.79 1.69 31.12
C HIS A 692 -4.32 0.39 30.54
N ALA A 693 -4.61 0.37 29.24
CA ALA A 693 -5.09 -0.82 28.54
C ALA A 693 -4.26 -1.09 27.29
N ASP A 694 -3.96 -2.36 27.04
CA ASP A 694 -3.33 -2.87 25.83
C ASP A 694 -3.69 -4.34 25.62
N GLU A 695 -3.46 -4.87 24.43
CA GLU A 695 -3.77 -6.25 24.09
C GLU A 695 -2.64 -6.95 23.32
N THR A 696 -2.49 -8.24 23.58
CA THR A 696 -1.48 -9.07 22.90
C THR A 696 -2.05 -10.40 22.44
N HIS A 697 -1.55 -10.88 21.32
CA HIS A 697 -1.88 -12.20 20.80
C HIS A 697 -1.27 -13.33 21.64
N VAL A 698 -2.03 -14.41 21.79
CA VAL A 698 -1.60 -15.70 22.34
C VAL A 698 -2.24 -16.84 21.55
N SER A 699 -1.50 -17.94 21.36
CA SER A 699 -2.07 -19.18 20.81
C SER A 699 -2.53 -20.10 21.94
N VAL A 700 -3.78 -20.57 21.86
CA VAL A 700 -4.39 -21.52 22.81
C VAL A 700 -4.95 -22.68 21.98
N ASP A 701 -4.53 -23.91 22.27
CA ASP A 701 -4.86 -25.12 21.49
C ASP A 701 -4.69 -24.96 19.96
N GLY A 702 -3.70 -24.17 19.53
CA GLY A 702 -3.41 -23.92 18.11
C GLY A 702 -4.33 -22.91 17.42
N LYS A 703 -5.28 -22.30 18.15
CA LYS A 703 -6.09 -21.16 17.69
C LYS A 703 -5.49 -19.83 18.15
N ASP A 704 -5.70 -18.78 17.37
CA ASP A 704 -5.31 -17.42 17.72
C ASP A 704 -6.34 -16.80 18.67
N SER A 705 -5.89 -16.27 19.80
CA SER A 705 -6.70 -15.60 20.81
C SER A 705 -5.94 -14.41 21.41
N TYR A 706 -6.57 -13.68 22.33
CA TYR A 706 -6.03 -12.41 22.84
C TYR A 706 -5.97 -12.41 24.37
N VAL A 707 -4.96 -11.74 24.90
CA VAL A 707 -4.86 -11.37 26.31
C VAL A 707 -4.93 -9.85 26.40
N TRP A 708 -5.95 -9.38 27.10
CA TRP A 708 -6.14 -7.99 27.47
C TRP A 708 -5.41 -7.71 28.77
N VAL A 709 -4.73 -6.58 28.83
CA VAL A 709 -3.96 -6.14 29.99
C VAL A 709 -4.52 -4.82 30.46
N PHE A 710 -4.98 -4.77 31.70
CA PHE A 710 -5.45 -3.57 32.37
C PHE A 710 -4.56 -3.30 33.58
N THR A 711 -4.04 -2.09 33.70
CA THR A 711 -3.06 -1.79 34.77
C THR A 711 -3.12 -0.34 35.24
N SER A 712 -2.87 -0.13 36.52
CA SER A 712 -2.59 1.15 37.15
C SER A 712 -1.10 1.20 37.55
N MET A 713 -0.69 2.20 38.34
CA MET A 713 0.66 2.24 38.91
C MET A 713 0.91 1.15 39.96
N GLU A 714 -0.14 0.51 40.48
CA GLU A 714 -0.05 -0.45 41.59
C GLU A 714 -0.67 -1.81 41.24
N GLU A 715 -1.70 -1.86 40.40
CA GLU A 715 -2.44 -3.09 40.05
C GLU A 715 -2.22 -3.50 38.59
N VAL A 716 -2.20 -4.82 38.34
CA VAL A 716 -2.15 -5.41 37.01
C VAL A 716 -3.12 -6.57 36.90
N VAL A 717 -3.99 -6.54 35.88
CA VAL A 717 -4.98 -7.58 35.60
C VAL A 717 -4.86 -8.04 34.16
N TYR A 718 -4.77 -9.35 33.97
CA TYR A 718 -4.75 -10.00 32.66
C TYR A 718 -6.03 -10.80 32.42
N ILE A 719 -6.66 -10.61 31.25
CA ILE A 719 -7.91 -11.29 30.88
C ILE A 719 -7.75 -11.95 29.52
N TRP A 720 -8.14 -13.21 29.42
CA TRP A 720 -8.17 -13.94 28.16
C TRP A 720 -9.50 -13.71 27.42
N SER A 721 -9.44 -13.61 26.10
CA SER A 721 -10.60 -13.59 25.21
C SER A 721 -10.31 -14.34 23.93
N GLU A 722 -11.31 -15.05 23.39
CA GLU A 722 -11.19 -15.76 22.11
C GLU A 722 -11.05 -14.78 20.93
N THR A 723 -11.69 -13.61 21.02
CA THR A 723 -11.69 -12.59 19.96
C THR A 723 -11.00 -11.30 20.41
N ARG A 724 -10.64 -10.44 19.45
CA ARG A 724 -10.15 -9.07 19.72
C ARG A 724 -11.31 -8.06 19.77
N GLU A 725 -12.52 -8.50 20.07
CA GLU A 725 -13.69 -7.62 20.04
C GLU A 725 -13.69 -6.63 21.20
N ALA A 726 -14.28 -5.46 20.97
CA ALA A 726 -14.36 -4.40 21.97
C ALA A 726 -15.20 -4.79 23.20
N SER A 727 -16.10 -5.76 23.05
CA SER A 727 -16.99 -6.26 24.12
C SER A 727 -16.22 -6.60 25.39
N THR A 728 -15.10 -7.33 25.29
CA THR A 728 -14.30 -7.69 26.46
C THR A 728 -13.82 -6.47 27.26
N ALA A 729 -13.34 -5.43 26.57
CA ALA A 729 -12.89 -4.21 27.24
C ALA A 729 -14.05 -3.35 27.76
N ILE A 730 -15.17 -3.31 27.03
CA ILE A 730 -16.39 -2.59 27.43
C ILE A 730 -16.97 -3.23 28.71
N ASP A 731 -17.12 -4.55 28.72
CA ASP A 731 -17.68 -5.29 29.86
C ASP A 731 -16.81 -5.09 31.11
N PHE A 732 -15.48 -5.19 30.95
CA PHE A 732 -14.55 -5.00 32.06
C PHE A 732 -14.55 -3.57 32.61
N LEU A 733 -14.62 -2.55 31.74
CA LEU A 733 -14.52 -1.14 32.12
C LEU A 733 -15.87 -0.46 32.36
N SER A 734 -16.97 -1.22 32.40
CA SER A 734 -18.34 -0.69 32.48
C SER A 734 -18.59 0.22 33.69
N ASP A 735 -18.00 -0.10 34.85
CA ASP A 735 -18.13 0.68 36.08
C ASP A 735 -17.00 1.70 36.31
N PHE A 736 -16.02 1.79 35.40
CA PHE A 736 -14.84 2.64 35.56
C PHE A 736 -15.13 4.10 35.21
N LYS A 737 -14.82 5.01 36.15
CA LYS A 737 -15.09 6.47 36.01
C LYS A 737 -13.83 7.33 35.88
N GLY A 738 -12.65 6.72 35.88
CA GLY A 738 -11.36 7.41 35.74
C GLY A 738 -10.98 7.68 34.28
N VAL A 739 -9.69 7.94 34.05
CA VAL A 739 -9.14 8.18 32.71
C VAL A 739 -8.53 6.89 32.13
N LEU A 740 -8.94 6.52 30.92
CA LEU A 740 -8.41 5.37 30.20
C LEU A 740 -7.26 5.78 29.28
N ILE A 741 -6.11 5.13 29.42
CA ILE A 741 -4.96 5.28 28.54
C ILE A 741 -4.85 4.07 27.62
N SER A 742 -4.88 4.32 26.31
CA SER A 742 -4.78 3.25 25.30
C SER A 742 -3.99 3.70 24.08
N ASP A 743 -3.67 2.74 23.21
CA ASP A 743 -3.18 3.01 21.87
C ASP A 743 -4.31 3.51 20.94
N PHE A 744 -4.04 3.55 19.63
CA PHE A 744 -5.02 4.00 18.63
C PHE A 744 -5.97 2.88 18.15
N TYR A 745 -6.08 1.77 18.87
CA TYR A 745 -7.04 0.74 18.53
C TYR A 745 -8.47 1.24 18.70
N THR A 746 -9.30 1.02 17.68
CA THR A 746 -10.65 1.57 17.58
C THR A 746 -11.63 0.93 18.56
N ALA A 747 -11.33 -0.26 19.11
CA ALA A 747 -12.17 -0.90 20.11
C ALA A 747 -12.33 -0.05 21.38
N TYR A 748 -11.30 0.72 21.74
CA TYR A 748 -11.38 1.63 22.89
C TYR A 748 -12.21 2.89 22.60
N ASP A 749 -12.48 3.23 21.33
CA ASP A 749 -13.17 4.48 20.99
C ASP A 749 -14.62 4.51 21.50
N SER A 750 -15.27 3.36 21.69
CA SER A 750 -16.65 3.21 22.16
C SER A 750 -16.82 3.20 23.69
N ILE A 751 -15.72 3.24 24.46
CA ILE A 751 -15.79 3.20 25.93
C ILE A 751 -16.08 4.62 26.45
N GLU A 752 -17.17 4.75 27.19
CA GLU A 752 -17.68 6.02 27.72
C GLU A 752 -16.91 6.48 28.97
N CYS A 753 -15.66 6.89 28.78
CA CYS A 753 -14.85 7.55 29.82
C CYS A 753 -13.90 8.58 29.19
N PRO A 754 -13.32 9.52 29.97
CA PRO A 754 -12.23 10.35 29.49
C PRO A 754 -11.06 9.47 29.00
N GLN A 755 -10.55 9.74 27.80
CA GLN A 755 -9.50 8.93 27.20
C GLN A 755 -8.25 9.74 26.91
N GLN A 756 -7.09 9.16 27.18
CA GLN A 756 -5.79 9.65 26.74
C GLN A 756 -5.17 8.64 25.78
N LYS A 757 -4.97 9.04 24.52
CA LYS A 757 -4.27 8.23 23.52
C LYS A 757 -2.76 8.36 23.69
N CYS A 758 -2.05 7.25 23.59
CA CYS A 758 -0.61 7.19 23.79
C CYS A 758 0.14 8.06 22.76
N LEU A 759 0.79 9.13 23.21
CA LEU A 759 1.56 10.00 22.30
C LEU A 759 2.79 9.29 21.73
N ILE A 760 3.36 8.30 22.42
CA ILE A 760 4.53 7.56 21.92
C ILE A 760 4.18 6.77 20.66
N HIS A 761 2.99 6.16 20.60
CA HIS A 761 2.51 5.50 19.38
C HIS A 761 2.34 6.50 18.23
N LEU A 762 1.78 7.68 18.52
CA LEU A 762 1.66 8.73 17.51
C LEU A 762 3.02 9.22 17.01
N ILE A 763 3.99 9.43 17.91
CA ILE A 763 5.35 9.88 17.57
C ILE A 763 6.05 8.84 16.69
N ARG A 764 5.94 7.54 17.01
CA ARG A 764 6.47 6.45 16.18
C ARG A 764 5.86 6.50 14.77
N ASP A 765 4.54 6.66 14.67
CA ASP A 765 3.84 6.75 13.37
C ASP A 765 4.21 8.00 12.56
N LEU A 766 4.40 9.15 13.22
CA LEU A 766 4.85 10.40 12.59
C LEU A 766 6.28 10.26 12.06
N ASN A 767 7.17 9.65 12.85
CA ASN A 767 8.55 9.40 12.44
C ASN A 767 8.62 8.44 11.24
N ASP A 768 7.85 7.36 11.27
CA ASP A 768 7.75 6.42 10.14
C ASP A 768 7.20 7.09 8.87
N ALA A 769 6.28 8.04 9.01
CA ALA A 769 5.77 8.82 7.88
C ALA A 769 6.86 9.73 7.28
N LEU A 770 7.65 10.40 8.13
CA LEU A 770 8.79 11.21 7.70
C LEU A 770 9.87 10.38 7.00
N LEU A 771 10.19 9.19 7.52
CA LEU A 771 11.17 8.29 6.92
C LEU A 771 10.70 7.77 5.54
N LYS A 772 9.39 7.60 5.35
CA LYS A 772 8.80 7.18 4.07
C LYS A 772 8.77 8.30 3.01
N GLU A 773 8.66 9.56 3.44
CA GLU A 773 8.60 10.74 2.57
C GLU A 773 9.58 11.83 3.01
N PRO A 774 10.91 11.58 2.96
CA PRO A 774 11.92 12.46 3.54
C PRO A 774 12.03 13.82 2.85
N PHE A 775 11.42 14.00 1.67
CA PHE A 775 11.38 15.28 0.94
C PHE A 775 10.04 16.00 1.04
N ASN A 776 9.07 15.48 1.80
CA ASN A 776 7.78 16.15 2.02
C ASN A 776 7.93 17.28 3.06
N GLN A 777 8.07 18.51 2.57
CA GLN A 777 8.29 19.68 3.43
C GLN A 777 7.08 20.00 4.30
N GLU A 778 5.85 19.86 3.77
CA GLU A 778 4.61 20.07 4.54
C GLU A 778 4.53 19.13 5.75
N MET A 779 4.89 17.85 5.56
CA MET A 779 4.89 16.87 6.64
C MET A 779 5.96 17.19 7.70
N LYS A 780 7.16 17.61 7.27
CA LYS A 780 8.23 18.04 8.19
C LYS A 780 7.79 19.21 9.07
N GLU A 781 7.07 20.17 8.51
CA GLU A 781 6.59 21.34 9.25
C GLU A 781 5.51 20.93 10.26
N LEU A 782 4.50 20.17 9.85
CA LEU A 782 3.46 19.66 10.74
C LEU A 782 4.04 18.87 11.93
N VAL A 783 4.97 17.95 11.66
CA VAL A 783 5.59 17.11 12.70
C VAL A 783 6.48 17.94 13.63
N ARG A 784 7.21 18.93 13.10
CA ARG A 784 8.08 19.80 13.89
C ARG A 784 7.29 20.65 14.88
N GLU A 785 6.21 21.30 14.42
CA GLU A 785 5.36 22.12 15.29
C GLU A 785 4.70 21.28 16.40
N PHE A 786 4.27 20.05 16.09
CA PHE A 786 3.80 19.10 17.11
C PHE A 786 4.91 18.70 18.11
N ALA A 787 6.12 18.42 17.62
CA ALA A 787 7.25 18.04 18.46
C ALA A 787 7.66 19.16 19.42
N GLU A 788 7.66 20.42 18.97
CA GLU A 788 7.93 21.60 19.80
C GLU A 788 6.89 21.78 20.92
N LEU A 789 5.60 21.63 20.59
CA LEU A 789 4.50 21.65 21.55
C LEU A 789 4.70 20.56 22.62
N VAL A 790 4.87 19.31 22.22
CA VAL A 790 5.04 18.19 23.15
C VAL A 790 6.29 18.39 24.02
N ARG A 791 7.42 18.82 23.44
CA ARG A 791 8.65 19.11 24.20
C ARG A 791 8.40 20.14 25.31
N LYS A 792 7.67 21.23 25.01
CA LYS A 792 7.33 22.27 25.98
C LYS A 792 6.47 21.72 27.13
N VAL A 793 5.50 20.86 26.82
CA VAL A 793 4.65 20.21 27.81
C VAL A 793 5.44 19.25 28.70
N ILE A 794 6.25 18.38 28.10
CA ILE A 794 7.04 17.39 28.84
C ILE A 794 8.07 18.04 29.76
N ALA A 795 8.65 19.19 29.39
CA ALA A 795 9.53 19.95 30.28
C ALA A 795 8.82 20.42 31.57
N THR A 796 7.52 20.75 31.50
CA THR A 796 6.73 21.07 32.70
C THR A 796 6.45 19.81 33.53
N VAL A 797 6.15 18.68 32.86
CA VAL A 797 5.93 17.39 33.54
C VAL A 797 7.19 16.94 34.29
N ASP A 798 8.37 17.06 33.68
CA ASP A 798 9.66 16.70 34.29
C ASP A 798 9.93 17.50 35.58
N ARG A 799 9.59 18.79 35.58
CA ARG A 799 9.83 19.69 36.72
C ARG A 799 8.81 19.56 37.86
N PHE A 800 7.53 19.31 37.54
CA PHE A 800 6.43 19.42 38.52
C PHE A 800 5.60 18.14 38.68
N GLY A 801 5.89 17.11 37.90
CA GLY A 801 5.10 15.89 37.82
C GLY A 801 3.77 16.08 37.08
N LEU A 802 2.90 15.07 37.18
CA LEU A 802 1.59 15.00 36.51
C LEU A 802 0.52 15.75 37.32
N LYS A 803 0.73 17.06 37.54
CA LYS A 803 -0.18 17.92 38.29
C LYS A 803 -0.93 18.88 37.36
N LYS A 804 -2.25 18.75 37.30
CA LYS A 804 -3.18 19.58 36.51
C LYS A 804 -2.91 21.06 36.66
N TYR A 805 -2.65 21.52 37.89
CA TYR A 805 -2.38 22.94 38.20
C TYR A 805 -1.26 23.54 37.32
N PHE A 806 -0.17 22.80 37.10
CA PHE A 806 0.96 23.27 36.30
C PHE A 806 0.78 22.98 34.81
N LEU A 807 0.03 21.93 34.44
CA LEU A 807 -0.13 21.48 33.07
C LEU A 807 -1.21 22.24 32.30
N LYS A 808 -2.28 22.70 32.96
CA LYS A 808 -3.41 23.42 32.35
C LYS A 808 -2.97 24.64 31.53
N LYS A 809 -1.85 25.30 31.88
CA LYS A 809 -1.31 26.44 31.13
C LYS A 809 -1.00 26.12 29.66
N HIS A 810 -0.77 24.85 29.33
CA HIS A 810 -0.46 24.41 27.97
C HIS A 810 -1.69 24.18 27.09
N LEU A 811 -2.91 24.22 27.64
CA LEU A 811 -4.13 24.11 26.83
C LEU A 811 -4.20 25.20 25.76
N ALA A 812 -3.77 26.42 26.08
CA ALA A 812 -3.69 27.51 25.10
C ALA A 812 -2.67 27.24 23.97
N ASP A 813 -1.57 26.54 24.27
CA ASP A 813 -0.59 26.13 23.24
C ASP A 813 -1.17 25.02 22.34
N VAL A 814 -1.94 24.08 22.91
CA VAL A 814 -2.63 23.02 22.18
C VAL A 814 -3.70 23.60 21.24
N GLU A 815 -4.55 24.50 21.75
CA GLU A 815 -5.56 25.16 20.92
C GLU A 815 -4.92 25.93 19.75
N ARG A 816 -3.82 26.66 20.02
CA ARG A 816 -3.06 27.34 18.95
C ARG A 816 -2.52 26.35 17.91
N PHE A 817 -2.01 25.19 18.30
CA PHE A 817 -1.55 24.16 17.36
C PHE A 817 -2.70 23.67 16.47
N TYR A 818 -3.90 23.49 17.01
CA TYR A 818 -5.06 23.07 16.22
C TYR A 818 -5.56 24.18 15.27
N ASP A 819 -5.67 25.40 15.77
CA ASP A 819 -6.20 26.54 15.02
C ASP A 819 -5.25 27.08 13.95
N ILE A 820 -3.93 26.95 14.16
CA ILE A 820 -2.92 27.41 13.21
C ILE A 820 -2.40 26.24 12.38
N THR A 821 -1.79 25.23 12.99
CA THR A 821 -1.06 24.18 12.27
C THR A 821 -2.00 23.19 11.61
N VAL A 822 -2.96 22.66 12.37
CA VAL A 822 -3.89 21.62 11.87
C VAL A 822 -4.98 22.21 10.99
N ALA A 823 -5.24 23.53 11.04
CA ALA A 823 -6.19 24.21 10.15
C ALA A 823 -5.60 24.58 8.77
N ARG A 824 -4.27 24.60 8.61
CA ARG A 824 -3.61 24.87 7.31
C ARG A 824 -4.08 23.90 6.22
N LYS A 825 -4.12 24.40 4.97
CA LYS A 825 -4.40 23.58 3.79
C LYS A 825 -3.09 22.90 3.35
N PHE A 826 -3.09 21.57 3.33
CA PHE A 826 -1.97 20.77 2.85
C PHE A 826 -2.28 20.17 1.46
N GLU A 827 -1.33 20.27 0.54
CA GLU A 827 -1.45 19.78 -0.83
C GLU A 827 -1.15 18.28 -0.94
N THR A 828 -0.26 17.76 -0.09
CA THR A 828 0.14 16.36 -0.11
C THR A 828 -0.90 15.45 0.58
N ALA A 829 -1.27 14.36 -0.11
CA ALA A 829 -2.30 13.43 0.38
C ALA A 829 -1.91 12.76 1.71
N SER A 830 -0.62 12.44 1.89
CA SER A 830 -0.09 11.84 3.12
C SER A 830 -0.18 12.79 4.31
N THR A 831 0.13 14.08 4.13
CA THR A 831 -0.02 15.10 5.18
C THR A 831 -1.48 15.34 5.53
N ARG A 832 -2.39 15.37 4.54
CA ARG A 832 -3.85 15.42 4.81
C ARG A 832 -4.34 14.23 5.63
N LYS A 833 -3.85 13.02 5.37
CA LYS A 833 -4.20 11.83 6.17
C LYS A 833 -3.77 12.01 7.63
N MET A 834 -2.58 12.58 7.87
CA MET A 834 -2.10 12.88 9.21
C MET A 834 -2.92 13.98 9.88
N GLN A 835 -3.25 15.05 9.15
CA GLN A 835 -4.14 16.12 9.60
C GLN A 835 -5.50 15.56 10.05
N THR A 836 -6.12 14.67 9.27
CA THR A 836 -7.38 14.01 9.65
C THR A 836 -7.22 13.19 10.94
N ARG A 837 -6.08 12.53 11.15
CA ARG A 837 -5.80 11.78 12.37
C ARG A 837 -5.69 12.68 13.60
N PHE A 838 -5.03 13.84 13.49
CA PHE A 838 -5.00 14.84 14.56
C PHE A 838 -6.40 15.38 14.87
N LYS A 839 -7.21 15.66 13.84
CA LYS A 839 -8.60 16.12 13.99
C LYS A 839 -9.48 15.08 14.69
N LYS A 840 -9.42 13.82 14.26
CA LYS A 840 -10.21 12.72 14.87
C LYS A 840 -9.94 12.59 16.38
N ASN A 841 -8.70 12.76 16.79
CA ASN A 841 -8.26 12.51 18.17
C ASN A 841 -8.06 13.79 19.01
N ARG A 842 -8.58 14.96 18.58
CA ARG A 842 -8.36 16.25 19.25
C ARG A 842 -8.58 16.19 20.76
N ASN A 843 -9.72 15.65 21.17
CA ASN A 843 -10.14 15.60 22.58
C ASN A 843 -9.54 14.41 23.35
N LYS A 844 -8.62 13.65 22.74
CA LYS A 844 -8.03 12.44 23.35
C LYS A 844 -6.50 12.47 23.42
N LEU A 845 -5.82 13.43 22.79
CA LEU A 845 -4.34 13.48 22.77
C LEU A 845 -3.72 14.23 23.95
N PHE A 846 -4.46 15.14 24.56
CA PHE A 846 -3.96 16.04 25.60
C PHE A 846 -4.80 16.04 26.88
N THR A 847 -5.64 15.02 27.07
CA THR A 847 -6.48 14.82 28.26
C THR A 847 -5.67 14.87 29.55
N PHE A 848 -4.42 14.38 29.52
CA PHE A 848 -3.51 14.43 30.67
C PHE A 848 -3.18 15.84 31.19
N LEU A 849 -3.49 16.91 30.44
CA LEU A 849 -3.35 18.29 30.92
C LEU A 849 -4.46 18.70 31.89
N GLU A 850 -5.57 17.97 31.91
CA GLU A 850 -6.80 18.32 32.63
C GLU A 850 -7.07 17.44 33.87
N TYR A 851 -6.27 16.40 34.09
CA TYR A 851 -6.42 15.43 35.18
C TYR A 851 -5.10 15.23 35.92
N ASP A 852 -5.15 15.05 37.24
CA ASP A 852 -3.97 14.73 38.05
C ASP A 852 -3.58 13.25 37.90
N GLY A 853 -2.27 12.97 37.88
CA GLY A 853 -1.73 11.61 37.86
C GLY A 853 -1.83 10.88 36.53
N VAL A 854 -2.43 11.47 35.49
CA VAL A 854 -2.59 10.85 34.16
C VAL A 854 -1.33 11.09 33.30
N PRO A 855 -0.62 10.06 32.82
CA PRO A 855 0.52 10.24 31.91
C PRO A 855 0.11 10.41 30.44
N TRP A 856 1.03 10.88 29.59
CA TRP A 856 0.83 11.05 28.15
C TRP A 856 1.11 9.78 27.32
N ASN A 857 1.57 8.71 27.95
CA ASN A 857 2.04 7.48 27.32
C ASN A 857 1.42 6.24 27.97
N ASN A 858 1.42 5.13 27.24
CA ASN A 858 0.88 3.84 27.69
C ASN A 858 1.99 2.84 28.06
N ASN A 859 3.14 3.33 28.54
CA ASN A 859 4.31 2.47 28.77
C ASN A 859 4.06 1.41 29.84
N ASN A 860 3.15 1.68 30.78
CA ASN A 860 2.84 0.76 31.86
C ASN A 860 2.13 -0.51 31.35
N ALA A 861 1.13 -0.36 30.48
CA ALA A 861 0.55 -1.50 29.78
C ALA A 861 1.55 -2.18 28.84
N GLU A 862 2.40 -1.42 28.12
CA GLU A 862 3.45 -2.02 27.28
C GLU A 862 4.43 -2.88 28.12
N HIS A 863 4.75 -2.45 29.34
CA HIS A 863 5.58 -3.19 30.29
C HIS A 863 4.90 -4.48 30.77
N ALA A 864 3.64 -4.39 31.20
CA ALA A 864 2.84 -5.54 31.63
C ALA A 864 2.63 -6.55 30.47
N VAL A 865 2.39 -6.07 29.24
CA VAL A 865 2.33 -6.93 28.04
C VAL A 865 3.66 -7.64 27.79
N LYS A 866 4.81 -6.96 27.99
CA LYS A 866 6.13 -7.59 27.85
C LYS A 866 6.38 -8.66 28.91
N ALA A 867 5.95 -8.44 30.15
CA ALA A 867 6.07 -9.43 31.22
C ALA A 867 5.35 -10.74 30.84
N PHE A 868 4.12 -10.63 30.31
CA PHE A 868 3.41 -11.80 29.79
C PHE A 868 4.05 -12.37 28.52
N GLY A 869 4.39 -11.51 27.57
CA GLY A 869 4.83 -11.88 26.23
C GLY A 869 6.20 -12.56 26.19
N ARG A 870 7.19 -12.04 26.93
CA ARG A 870 8.54 -12.62 27.02
C ARG A 870 8.66 -13.71 28.06
N GLY A 871 7.85 -13.65 29.11
CA GLY A 871 7.88 -14.62 30.19
C GLY A 871 7.07 -15.87 29.87
N ILE A 872 5.76 -15.72 29.77
CA ILE A 872 4.84 -16.87 29.88
C ILE A 872 4.38 -17.36 28.52
N ARG A 873 4.11 -16.46 27.57
CA ARG A 873 3.69 -16.84 26.21
C ARG A 873 4.76 -17.68 25.52
N ASP A 874 6.03 -17.26 25.56
CA ASP A 874 7.14 -17.95 24.92
C ASP A 874 7.43 -19.32 25.57
N VAL A 875 7.19 -19.44 26.87
CA VAL A 875 7.38 -20.68 27.63
C VAL A 875 6.24 -21.69 27.41
N ILE A 876 5.00 -21.21 27.28
CA ILE A 876 3.83 -22.06 26.98
C ILE A 876 3.84 -22.53 25.53
N GLY A 877 4.26 -21.67 24.59
CA GLY A 877 4.44 -22.01 23.18
C GLY A 877 3.19 -22.61 22.51
N GLY A 878 1.99 -22.15 22.89
CA GLY A 878 0.72 -22.58 22.30
C GLY A 878 0.17 -23.94 22.77
N ARG A 879 0.77 -24.56 23.79
CA ARG A 879 0.41 -25.91 24.26
C ARG A 879 -0.56 -25.94 25.44
N THR A 880 -1.25 -24.84 25.69
CA THR A 880 -2.23 -24.72 26.78
C THR A 880 -3.64 -24.64 26.23
N ASN A 881 -4.59 -25.12 27.04
CA ASN A 881 -6.02 -24.91 26.85
C ASN A 881 -6.50 -23.67 27.62
N GLU A 882 -7.76 -23.31 27.44
CA GLU A 882 -8.42 -22.11 28.00
C GLU A 882 -8.30 -22.03 29.53
N ASN A 883 -8.70 -23.09 30.24
CA ASN A 883 -8.55 -23.15 31.70
C ASN A 883 -7.08 -23.03 32.14
N GLY A 884 -6.17 -23.61 31.36
CA GLY A 884 -4.74 -23.55 31.62
C GLY A 884 -4.18 -22.13 31.49
N ILE A 885 -4.59 -21.36 30.49
CA ILE A 885 -4.15 -19.97 30.32
C ILE A 885 -4.78 -19.08 31.39
N ALA A 886 -6.08 -19.27 31.72
CA ALA A 886 -6.75 -18.52 32.78
C ALA A 886 -6.03 -18.68 34.14
N ASP A 887 -5.64 -19.90 34.52
CA ASP A 887 -4.86 -20.17 35.73
C ASP A 887 -3.52 -19.39 35.74
N TYR A 888 -2.87 -19.25 34.59
CA TYR A 888 -1.63 -18.48 34.47
C TYR A 888 -1.91 -16.98 34.62
N LEU A 889 -2.88 -16.45 33.89
CA LEU A 889 -3.19 -15.01 33.89
C LEU A 889 -3.56 -14.51 35.29
N LEU A 890 -4.34 -15.29 36.04
CA LEU A 890 -4.68 -14.98 37.43
C LEU A 890 -3.44 -14.85 38.31
N LEU A 891 -2.56 -15.85 38.29
CA LEU A 891 -1.35 -15.85 39.12
C LEU A 891 -0.34 -14.77 38.69
N VAL A 892 -0.28 -14.44 37.40
CA VAL A 892 0.59 -13.39 36.86
C VAL A 892 0.09 -12.02 37.23
N SER A 893 -1.23 -11.81 37.26
CA SER A 893 -1.85 -10.58 37.73
C SER A 893 -1.42 -10.28 39.17
N ILE A 894 -1.44 -11.31 40.04
CA ILE A 894 -0.99 -11.19 41.42
C ILE A 894 0.51 -10.92 41.48
N TYR A 895 1.34 -11.68 40.75
CA TYR A 895 2.78 -11.47 40.71
C TYR A 895 3.17 -10.06 40.25
N GLN A 896 2.58 -9.58 39.15
CA GLN A 896 2.88 -8.24 38.63
C GLN A 896 2.39 -7.13 39.58
N THR A 897 1.26 -7.36 40.26
CA THR A 897 0.78 -6.45 41.33
C THR A 897 1.74 -6.46 42.53
N CYS A 898 2.29 -7.62 42.91
CA CYS A 898 3.33 -7.70 43.94
C CYS A 898 4.57 -6.87 43.55
N GLU A 899 5.06 -7.02 42.32
CA GLU A 899 6.18 -6.25 41.80
C GLU A 899 5.91 -4.73 41.85
N TYR A 900 4.70 -4.31 41.44
CA TYR A 900 4.33 -2.89 41.41
C TYR A 900 4.19 -2.32 42.83
N ARG A 901 3.69 -3.11 43.78
CA ARG A 901 3.56 -2.74 45.20
C ARG A 901 4.85 -2.98 46.01
N GLY A 902 5.93 -3.48 45.41
CA GLY A 902 7.21 -3.75 46.07
C GLY A 902 7.19 -4.92 47.08
N ILE A 903 6.32 -5.91 46.85
CA ILE A 903 6.13 -7.09 47.70
C ILE A 903 6.90 -8.26 47.08
N ASP A 904 7.78 -8.91 47.86
CA ASP A 904 8.46 -10.14 47.40
C ASP A 904 7.45 -11.28 47.22
N PHE A 905 7.30 -11.75 45.98
CA PHE A 905 6.27 -12.72 45.62
C PHE A 905 6.50 -14.09 46.25
N LEU A 906 7.75 -14.54 46.40
CA LEU A 906 8.06 -15.81 47.03
C LEU A 906 7.71 -15.80 48.52
N ASP A 907 8.07 -14.73 49.23
CA ASP A 907 7.81 -14.57 50.64
C ASP A 907 6.32 -14.38 50.94
N PHE A 908 5.60 -13.67 50.07
CA PHE A 908 4.13 -13.63 50.09
C PHE A 908 3.55 -15.05 50.00
N LEU A 909 3.92 -15.84 48.99
CA LEU A 909 3.42 -17.21 48.81
C LEU A 909 3.78 -18.13 49.99
N ARG A 910 4.96 -17.94 50.59
CA ARG A 910 5.44 -18.73 51.75
C ARG A 910 4.70 -18.39 53.04
N SER A 911 4.21 -17.15 53.18
CA SER A 911 3.46 -16.72 54.36
C SER A 911 2.11 -17.43 54.49
N GLY A 912 1.52 -17.82 53.36
CA GLY A 912 0.17 -18.38 53.30
C GLY A 912 -0.95 -17.33 53.48
N GLU A 913 -0.61 -16.04 53.55
CA GLU A 913 -1.57 -14.96 53.51
C GLU A 913 -2.24 -14.89 52.13
N LEU A 914 -3.55 -14.58 52.11
CA LEU A 914 -4.34 -14.49 50.88
C LEU A 914 -4.62 -13.04 50.48
N LYS A 915 -4.30 -12.06 51.33
CA LYS A 915 -4.54 -10.64 51.05
C LYS A 915 -3.23 -9.87 51.04
N LEU A 916 -2.96 -9.13 49.96
CA LEU A 916 -1.71 -8.39 49.78
C LEU A 916 -1.53 -7.30 50.85
N ASP A 917 -2.58 -6.53 51.15
CA ASP A 917 -2.48 -5.44 52.14
C ASP A 917 -2.27 -5.96 53.55
N LYS A 918 -2.85 -7.12 53.87
CA LYS A 918 -2.69 -7.76 55.17
C LYS A 918 -1.28 -8.31 55.36
N TYR A 919 -0.64 -8.76 54.28
CA TYR A 919 0.78 -9.13 54.28
C TYR A 919 1.66 -7.88 54.45
N ARG A 920 1.44 -6.83 53.65
CA ARG A 920 2.19 -5.57 53.72
C ARG A 920 2.18 -4.94 55.12
N ASN A 921 1.05 -4.96 55.81
CA ASN A 921 0.91 -4.40 57.17
C ASN A 921 1.53 -5.27 58.28
N LYS A 922 1.88 -6.53 58.00
CA LYS A 922 2.50 -7.46 58.96
C LYS A 922 4.03 -7.48 58.90
N THR A 923 4.59 -7.03 57.79
CA THR A 923 6.04 -6.97 57.57
C THR A 923 6.51 -5.56 57.97
N PRO A 924 7.46 -5.43 58.92
CA PRO A 924 7.92 -4.13 59.42
C PRO A 924 8.61 -3.28 58.35
#